data_AF-A0A4E9DKV8-F1
#
_entry.id   AF-A0A4E9DKV8-F1
#
_cell.length_a   1.000
_cell.length_b   1.000
_cell.length_c   1.000
_cell.angle_alpha   90.00
_cell.angle_beta   90.00
_cell.angle_gamma   90.00
#
_symmetry.space_group_name_H-M   'P 1'
#
loop_
_entity.id
_entity.type
_entity.pdbx_description
1 polymer ?
#
loop_
_entity_poly.entity_id
_entity_poly.type
_entity_poly.pdbx_seq_one_letter_code
_entity_poly.pdbx_strand_id
1 'polypeptide(L)'
;DVTFVLRRSTSVTQRNPNVPTVTYTESCVYVHQEHPPFKKLLFIDTRESNNDRIASSTRLGTVEPDQRATTSNQTVPFPLPPTEEVKIYMNNYFGIFNTGMPLFDPLEFQTYFGQNTSENIKEYCQETESRCIANAKSAISKFVCEPPTVLNLQITLGLALVLMADQDPQSASNLIGMAVKMIYGLKLHLPSNRTVHYHTRHHHERIFWIAYIIDRDLSLITSEPYLLRDDEIGLNIKDIMCSEGTGNVRNDYYETIEILEPRAELAQIQGKLYDLVRSLKASKFSLTQKRSVEERLYRMLREWHKHLYEPRIDKNMYPGKPEELESRSHRLHEALLHLAYYRCLYSVANLSVSNRDWMQKLNDFSDRYNDGEDTSALTSTTPLLPWNWRHLADSARWCENVVLDPIQLGDQVLNCYVTIQLQMASPMISLPVCEATVTVLAAHLITLPVRDLEETFPSDDDFIELKEMENDEYRLRGAIQHYGKFLHGIKDPQVLVHYNMFKELVSKAGQTVRIFFDNTTSEFWDARNNGHTEGADPEIKPSGIFMQQDFVTPEHEQKLVHIFENELEWPTRPGRLSLHYGYTFSYKTFGIDEETPFKPFPDWLVPLLPTTEGRPPDQVCLQQYAAGTGIPPHVDTHGPFDQLYSLSLGSALMMQFANKEKGEKIEVDLLPRSMMQMSGDSRLHWTHGIKSRKTDTLPDGTVRLRQLRWSLTYRWLRPGAECECGNEKLCDTAQRRNGVEREYRWKQYEEDAKKDEKVKAV
;
A
#
# COMPACT_ATOMS: atom_id res chain seq x y z
N ASP A 1 38.88 6.48 29.64
CA ASP A 1 38.80 6.19 31.08
C ASP A 1 37.38 6.39 31.61
N VAL A 2 36.93 5.38 32.37
CA VAL A 2 35.76 5.32 33.28
C VAL A 2 34.34 5.13 32.69
N THR A 3 33.96 3.85 32.58
CA THR A 3 32.86 3.10 33.26
C THR A 3 31.54 3.79 33.65
N PHE A 4 30.38 3.13 33.44
CA PHE A 4 29.33 2.78 34.44
C PHE A 4 28.27 1.83 33.80
N VAL A 5 28.25 0.53 34.12
CA VAL A 5 27.40 -0.22 35.09
C VAL A 5 26.06 -0.75 34.54
N LEU A 6 26.01 -2.07 34.32
CA LEU A 6 24.81 -2.90 34.16
C LEU A 6 24.27 -3.33 35.54
N ARG A 7 22.97 -3.12 35.78
CA ARG A 7 22.21 -3.78 36.85
C ARG A 7 21.51 -5.02 36.28
N ARG A 8 21.79 -6.18 36.87
CA ARG A 8 20.99 -7.41 36.76
C ARG A 8 19.77 -7.33 37.69
N SER A 9 18.62 -7.82 37.24
CA SER A 9 17.64 -8.45 38.12
C SER A 9 17.38 -9.88 37.66
N THR A 10 17.57 -10.81 38.59
CA THR A 10 17.28 -12.24 38.50
C THR A 10 15.91 -12.56 39.08
N SER A 11 15.11 -13.42 38.44
CA SER A 11 14.35 -14.49 39.12
C SER A 11 13.68 -15.42 38.09
N VAL A 12 14.08 -16.68 37.99
CA VAL A 12 13.52 -17.91 38.62
C VAL A 12 12.55 -18.66 37.69
N THR A 13 12.85 -19.95 37.60
CA THR A 13 12.35 -21.06 36.78
C THR A 13 10.89 -21.47 36.96
N GLN A 14 10.27 -22.00 35.90
CA GLN A 14 9.48 -23.25 35.97
C GLN A 14 9.70 -24.10 34.70
N ARG A 15 10.17 -25.33 34.90
CA ARG A 15 10.34 -26.39 33.89
C ARG A 15 9.01 -27.09 33.68
N ASN A 16 8.60 -27.29 32.42
CA ASN A 16 7.59 -28.25 32.03
C ASN A 16 8.29 -29.39 31.25
N PRO A 17 8.29 -30.65 31.74
CA PRO A 17 8.97 -31.75 31.08
C PRO A 17 7.97 -32.48 30.17
N ASN A 18 7.96 -32.18 28.86
CA ASN A 18 7.47 -33.07 27.79
C ASN A 18 7.59 -32.40 26.41
N VAL A 19 8.81 -32.16 25.92
CA VAL A 19 9.11 -32.02 24.48
C VAL A 19 10.54 -32.52 24.23
N PRO A 20 10.81 -33.40 23.27
CA PRO A 20 12.16 -33.87 22.97
C PRO A 20 13.01 -32.76 22.33
N THR A 21 14.13 -32.42 22.99
CA THR A 21 15.15 -31.50 22.50
C THR A 21 16.00 -32.18 21.41
N VAL A 22 15.99 -31.68 20.18
CA VAL A 22 17.02 -31.97 19.18
C VAL A 22 18.13 -30.94 19.35
N THR A 23 19.28 -31.39 19.85
CA THR A 23 20.51 -30.60 19.97
C THR A 23 21.20 -30.48 18.62
N TYR A 24 21.33 -29.26 18.08
CA TYR A 24 22.37 -28.92 17.12
C TYR A 24 23.55 -28.30 17.89
N THR A 25 24.70 -28.97 17.85
CA THR A 25 25.98 -28.42 18.29
C THR A 25 26.56 -27.56 17.17
N GLU A 26 26.48 -26.24 17.28
CA GLU A 26 27.30 -25.33 16.48
C GLU A 26 28.66 -25.16 17.16
N SER A 27 29.70 -25.64 16.50
CA SER A 27 31.10 -25.33 16.83
C SER A 27 31.55 -24.20 15.90
N CYS A 28 31.38 -22.94 16.32
CA CYS A 28 32.03 -21.82 15.65
C CYS A 28 33.49 -21.71 16.11
N VAL A 29 34.44 -21.99 15.21
CA VAL A 29 35.83 -21.56 15.34
C VAL A 29 36.05 -20.41 14.38
N TYR A 30 36.12 -19.19 14.92
CA TYR A 30 36.55 -18.00 14.21
C TYR A 30 38.06 -18.03 14.00
N VAL A 31 38.52 -17.87 12.75
CA VAL A 31 39.89 -17.43 12.43
C VAL A 31 39.79 -16.04 11.82
N HIS A 32 40.26 -15.06 12.59
CA HIS A 32 40.50 -13.68 12.16
C HIS A 32 41.62 -13.65 11.11
N GLN A 33 41.38 -13.01 9.96
CA GLN A 33 42.44 -12.33 9.21
C GLN A 33 41.95 -10.94 8.77
N GLU A 34 42.70 -9.94 9.21
CA GLU A 34 42.54 -8.52 8.93
C GLU A 34 43.02 -8.18 7.50
N HIS A 35 42.29 -7.31 6.80
CA HIS A 35 42.75 -6.61 5.60
C HIS A 35 42.80 -5.09 5.86
N PRO A 36 43.91 -4.39 5.54
CA PRO A 36 43.97 -2.93 5.47
C PRO A 36 44.12 -2.47 3.99
N PRO A 37 44.14 -1.15 3.66
CA PRO A 37 43.09 -0.47 2.91
C PRO A 37 43.46 -0.13 1.45
N PHE A 38 42.46 0.00 0.58
CA PHE A 38 42.63 0.53 -0.77
C PHE A 38 42.62 2.08 -0.79
N LYS A 39 43.68 2.69 -1.35
CA LYS A 39 43.74 4.12 -1.73
C LYS A 39 43.75 4.26 -3.26
N LYS A 40 42.76 5.03 -3.77
CA LYS A 40 42.71 5.97 -4.92
C LYS A 40 43.52 5.73 -6.20
N LEU A 41 42.77 5.50 -7.29
CA LEU A 41 42.63 6.29 -8.55
C LEU A 41 43.82 7.09 -9.16
N LEU A 42 44.08 6.75 -10.44
CA LEU A 42 44.36 7.56 -11.66
C LEU A 42 45.56 8.54 -11.69
N PHE A 43 46.36 8.48 -12.76
CA PHE A 43 46.58 9.57 -13.74
C PHE A 43 47.47 9.10 -14.93
N ILE A 44 47.04 9.42 -16.15
CA ILE A 44 47.89 9.54 -17.34
C ILE A 44 48.44 10.97 -17.33
N ASP A 45 49.76 11.15 -17.49
CA ASP A 45 50.32 12.43 -17.94
C ASP A 45 51.51 12.21 -18.88
N THR A 46 51.59 13.10 -19.86
CA THR A 46 52.53 13.19 -20.98
C THR A 46 53.78 14.00 -20.62
N ARG A 47 55.00 13.51 -20.93
CA ARG A 47 56.10 14.27 -21.58
C ARG A 47 57.46 13.52 -21.61
N GLU A 48 58.07 13.58 -22.80
CA GLU A 48 59.49 13.59 -23.20
C GLU A 48 60.61 13.24 -22.19
N SER A 49 61.46 12.25 -22.52
CA SER A 49 62.81 12.46 -23.09
C SER A 49 63.80 11.29 -22.81
N ASN A 50 64.58 10.99 -23.84
CA ASN A 50 65.92 10.38 -23.90
C ASN A 50 66.19 8.90 -23.55
N ASN A 51 66.75 8.22 -24.59
CA ASN A 51 67.88 7.28 -24.62
C ASN A 51 67.87 6.10 -23.62
N ASP A 52 67.93 4.84 -24.04
CA ASP A 52 69.06 4.27 -24.77
C ASP A 52 68.71 3.01 -25.58
N ARG A 53 69.45 2.85 -26.67
CA ARG A 53 69.52 1.64 -27.51
C ARG A 53 70.33 0.55 -26.80
N ILE A 54 69.81 -0.68 -26.73
CA ILE A 54 70.64 -1.89 -26.84
C ILE A 54 69.92 -2.93 -27.71
N ALA A 55 70.68 -3.45 -28.67
CA ALA A 55 70.29 -4.41 -29.70
C ALA A 55 70.64 -5.86 -29.32
N SER A 56 70.26 -6.77 -30.21
CA SER A 56 70.61 -8.20 -30.36
C SER A 56 69.65 -9.18 -29.65
N SER A 57 68.91 -10.07 -30.32
CA SER A 57 69.10 -11.07 -31.39
C SER A 57 69.00 -12.49 -30.80
N THR A 58 68.14 -13.31 -31.40
CA THR A 58 68.23 -14.78 -31.51
C THR A 58 68.11 -15.59 -30.19
N ARG A 59 67.23 -16.58 -30.04
CA ARG A 59 67.00 -17.76 -30.89
C ARG A 59 65.63 -18.38 -30.62
N LEU A 60 64.98 -18.83 -31.70
CA LEU A 60 64.01 -19.94 -31.64
C LEU A 60 64.72 -21.21 -31.16
N GLY A 61 64.19 -21.82 -30.11
CA GLY A 61 64.51 -23.18 -29.69
C GLY A 61 63.22 -24.00 -29.69
N THR A 62 63.06 -24.84 -30.71
CA THR A 62 62.09 -25.93 -30.78
C THR A 62 62.43 -26.99 -29.74
N VAL A 63 61.46 -27.37 -28.90
CA VAL A 63 61.46 -28.62 -28.13
C VAL A 63 60.17 -29.36 -28.48
N GLU A 64 60.33 -30.63 -28.84
CA GLU A 64 59.34 -31.59 -29.32
C GLU A 64 58.19 -31.88 -28.32
N PRO A 65 57.04 -32.42 -28.80
CA PRO A 65 55.82 -32.53 -28.02
C PRO A 65 55.88 -33.72 -27.06
N ASP A 66 55.75 -33.44 -25.76
CA ASP A 66 55.56 -34.48 -24.76
C ASP A 66 54.12 -35.02 -24.85
N GLN A 67 53.95 -36.09 -25.63
CA GLN A 67 52.76 -36.91 -25.69
C GLN A 67 52.64 -37.73 -24.41
N ARG A 68 52.19 -37.12 -23.30
CA ARG A 68 51.62 -37.85 -22.14
C ARG A 68 50.92 -36.93 -21.14
N ALA A 69 49.82 -36.31 -21.57
CA ALA A 69 48.70 -35.94 -20.70
C ALA A 69 47.43 -35.68 -21.52
N THR A 70 47.11 -36.54 -22.49
CA THR A 70 45.73 -36.70 -22.97
C THR A 70 44.95 -37.51 -21.94
N THR A 71 44.58 -36.85 -20.84
CA THR A 71 43.44 -37.25 -20.01
C THR A 71 42.68 -35.98 -19.68
N SER A 72 41.67 -35.72 -20.52
CA SER A 72 40.43 -35.02 -20.21
C SER A 72 40.49 -33.97 -19.08
N ASN A 73 40.97 -32.77 -19.38
CA ASN A 73 40.37 -31.59 -18.76
C ASN A 73 39.29 -31.07 -19.72
N GLN A 74 38.23 -31.88 -19.88
CA GLN A 74 36.91 -31.33 -20.16
C GLN A 74 36.52 -30.56 -18.89
N THR A 75 36.85 -29.26 -18.84
CA THR A 75 36.19 -28.35 -17.92
C THR A 75 34.71 -28.45 -18.22
N VAL A 76 33.95 -29.12 -17.35
CA VAL A 76 32.50 -29.22 -17.44
C VAL A 76 31.98 -27.77 -17.50
N PRO A 77 31.49 -27.28 -18.65
CA PRO A 77 31.15 -25.88 -18.77
C PRO A 77 29.76 -25.74 -18.16
N PHE A 78 29.70 -25.16 -16.97
CA PHE A 78 28.46 -24.71 -16.31
C PHE A 78 27.50 -25.85 -15.98
N PRO A 79 27.61 -26.50 -14.79
CA PRO A 79 26.60 -27.44 -14.35
C PRO A 79 25.25 -26.71 -14.27
N LEU A 80 24.37 -26.99 -15.25
CA LEU A 80 22.99 -26.55 -15.22
C LEU A 80 22.25 -27.37 -14.15
N PRO A 81 21.24 -26.80 -13.48
CA PRO A 81 20.39 -27.58 -12.60
C PRO A 81 19.73 -28.72 -13.38
N PRO A 82 19.39 -29.85 -12.73
CA PRO A 82 18.60 -30.91 -13.35
C PRO A 82 17.35 -30.36 -14.03
N THR A 83 16.99 -30.88 -15.20
CA THR A 83 15.85 -30.39 -15.99
C THR A 83 14.56 -30.33 -15.18
N GLU A 84 14.31 -31.31 -14.30
CA GLU A 84 13.14 -31.34 -13.43
C GLU A 84 13.09 -30.16 -12.44
N GLU A 85 14.24 -29.66 -11.98
CA GLU A 85 14.32 -28.49 -11.10
C GLU A 85 14.04 -27.18 -11.86
N VAL A 86 14.32 -27.14 -13.16
CA VAL A 86 14.18 -25.92 -13.99
C VAL A 86 12.76 -25.74 -14.56
N LYS A 87 12.02 -26.85 -14.76
CA LYS A 87 10.67 -26.83 -15.37
C LYS A 87 9.68 -25.90 -14.68
N ILE A 88 9.68 -25.85 -13.34
CA ILE A 88 8.77 -24.98 -12.58
C ILE A 88 9.09 -23.50 -12.84
N TYR A 89 10.38 -23.14 -12.87
CA TYR A 89 10.80 -21.77 -13.18
C TYR A 89 10.45 -21.39 -14.62
N MET A 90 10.56 -22.33 -15.56
CA MET A 90 10.11 -22.10 -16.94
C MET A 90 8.60 -21.87 -17.02
N ASN A 91 7.79 -22.70 -16.37
CA ASN A 91 6.34 -22.53 -16.36
C ASN A 91 5.93 -21.20 -15.72
N ASN A 92 6.58 -20.81 -14.62
CA ASN A 92 6.36 -19.52 -13.98
C ASN A 92 6.80 -18.36 -14.88
N TYR A 93 7.95 -18.46 -15.56
CA TYR A 93 8.41 -17.43 -16.47
C TYR A 93 7.43 -17.23 -17.63
N PHE A 94 7.05 -18.32 -18.31
CA PHE A 94 6.19 -18.25 -19.49
C PHE A 94 4.75 -17.90 -19.16
N GLY A 95 4.22 -18.33 -18.01
CA GLY A 95 2.85 -18.05 -17.62
C GLY A 95 2.64 -16.76 -16.84
N ILE A 96 3.72 -16.13 -16.34
CA ILE A 96 3.64 -14.87 -15.60
C ILE A 96 4.39 -13.78 -16.37
N PHE A 97 5.73 -13.79 -16.34
CA PHE A 97 6.52 -12.67 -16.84
C PHE A 97 6.46 -12.50 -18.37
N ASN A 98 6.63 -13.58 -19.13
CA ASN A 98 6.67 -13.54 -20.59
C ASN A 98 5.33 -13.18 -21.23
N THR A 99 4.22 -13.24 -20.49
CA THR A 99 2.90 -12.94 -21.06
C THR A 99 2.71 -11.45 -21.38
N GLY A 100 3.11 -10.55 -20.48
CA GLY A 100 3.08 -9.10 -20.68
C GLY A 100 4.32 -8.55 -21.39
N MET A 101 5.47 -9.21 -21.22
CA MET A 101 6.75 -8.87 -21.88
C MET A 101 7.32 -10.10 -22.60
N PRO A 102 6.78 -10.45 -23.79
CA PRO A 102 7.11 -11.69 -24.50
C PRO A 102 8.48 -11.62 -25.16
N LEU A 103 9.52 -11.85 -24.37
CA LEU A 103 10.89 -11.85 -24.84
C LEU A 103 11.23 -13.13 -25.60
N PHE A 104 10.71 -14.28 -25.17
CA PHE A 104 10.94 -15.59 -25.78
C PHE A 104 9.63 -16.20 -26.32
N ASP A 105 9.74 -16.99 -27.39
CA ASP A 105 8.61 -17.76 -27.92
C ASP A 105 8.49 -19.11 -27.17
N PRO A 106 7.37 -19.39 -26.49
CA PRO A 106 7.18 -20.66 -25.78
C PRO A 106 7.33 -21.89 -26.69
N LEU A 107 6.92 -21.81 -27.97
CA LEU A 107 6.99 -22.96 -28.88
C LEU A 107 8.44 -23.32 -29.23
N GLU A 108 9.32 -22.32 -29.39
CA GLU A 108 10.74 -22.56 -29.59
C GLU A 108 11.33 -23.31 -28.39
N PHE A 109 10.93 -22.94 -27.17
CA PHE A 109 11.44 -23.59 -25.95
C PHE A 109 10.87 -24.98 -25.71
N GLN A 110 9.61 -25.26 -26.06
CA GLN A 110 9.03 -26.60 -25.95
C GLN A 110 9.80 -27.66 -26.76
N THR A 111 10.43 -27.26 -27.88
CA THR A 111 11.27 -28.18 -28.68
C THR A 111 12.54 -28.64 -27.95
N TYR A 112 13.05 -27.84 -27.00
CA TYR A 112 14.25 -28.19 -26.22
C TYR A 112 13.95 -29.02 -24.96
N PHE A 113 12.72 -28.99 -24.43
CA PHE A 113 12.41 -29.53 -23.09
C PHE A 113 11.29 -30.61 -23.04
N GLY A 114 10.60 -30.90 -24.14
CA GLY A 114 9.60 -31.98 -24.24
C GLY A 114 8.26 -31.71 -23.51
N GLN A 115 7.22 -32.50 -23.78
CA GLN A 115 5.87 -32.34 -23.20
C GLN A 115 5.61 -33.29 -22.00
N ASN A 116 5.11 -32.75 -20.86
CA ASN A 116 4.47 -33.41 -19.69
C ASN A 116 5.38 -34.31 -18.79
N THR A 117 5.24 -34.51 -17.45
CA THR A 117 4.19 -34.34 -16.40
C THR A 117 4.83 -34.26 -14.98
N SER A 118 4.00 -34.02 -13.95
CA SER A 118 4.17 -33.53 -12.57
C SER A 118 5.18 -34.12 -11.54
N GLU A 119 5.39 -33.26 -10.51
CA GLU A 119 5.52 -33.50 -9.05
C GLU A 119 6.76 -34.24 -8.48
N ASN A 120 7.75 -33.44 -8.04
CA ASN A 120 8.22 -33.44 -6.66
C ASN A 120 9.12 -32.22 -6.39
N ILE A 121 8.79 -31.44 -5.36
CA ILE A 121 9.44 -30.16 -5.02
C ILE A 121 10.59 -30.43 -4.05
N LYS A 122 11.81 -30.00 -4.39
CA LYS A 122 12.84 -29.68 -3.39
C LYS A 122 12.83 -28.17 -3.13
N GLU A 123 13.06 -27.80 -1.87
CA GLU A 123 13.12 -26.41 -1.40
C GLU A 123 14.10 -25.56 -2.23
N TYR A 124 13.65 -24.33 -2.52
CA TYR A 124 14.40 -23.26 -3.15
C TYR A 124 15.75 -23.03 -2.43
N CYS A 125 16.85 -22.98 -3.19
CA CYS A 125 18.20 -22.80 -2.65
C CYS A 125 18.88 -21.58 -3.32
N GLN A 126 19.15 -20.54 -2.54
CA GLN A 126 19.77 -19.27 -3.01
C GLN A 126 21.13 -19.47 -3.70
N GLU A 127 21.91 -20.50 -3.32
CA GLU A 127 23.18 -20.84 -3.99
C GLU A 127 22.99 -21.24 -5.46
N THR A 128 21.83 -21.79 -5.82
CA THR A 128 21.50 -22.18 -7.19
C THR A 128 21.24 -20.97 -8.08
N GLU A 129 20.62 -19.90 -7.56
CA GLU A 129 20.32 -18.67 -8.31
C GLU A 129 21.58 -17.90 -8.69
N SER A 130 22.45 -17.61 -7.72
CA SER A 130 23.73 -16.91 -7.95
C SER A 130 24.60 -17.64 -8.98
N ARG A 131 24.60 -18.98 -8.93
CA ARG A 131 25.31 -19.81 -9.91
C ARG A 131 24.67 -19.72 -11.30
N CYS A 132 23.35 -19.74 -11.42
CA CYS A 132 22.67 -19.59 -12.70
C CYS A 132 22.94 -18.22 -13.34
N ILE A 133 22.92 -17.14 -12.55
CA ILE A 133 23.26 -15.78 -13.02
C ILE A 133 24.72 -15.72 -13.48
N ALA A 134 25.65 -16.27 -12.70
CA ALA A 134 27.07 -16.33 -13.09
C ALA A 134 27.28 -17.12 -14.40
N ASN A 135 26.58 -18.25 -14.55
CA ASN A 135 26.61 -19.04 -15.79
C ASN A 135 26.06 -18.24 -16.97
N ALA A 136 24.92 -17.55 -16.81
CA ALA A 136 24.34 -16.70 -17.86
C ALA A 136 25.27 -15.53 -18.24
N LYS A 137 25.87 -14.84 -17.26
CA LYS A 137 26.88 -13.78 -17.47
C LYS A 137 28.05 -14.29 -18.31
N SER A 138 28.54 -15.50 -18.04
CA SER A 138 29.66 -16.08 -18.79
C SER A 138 29.33 -16.38 -20.26
N ALA A 139 28.05 -16.65 -20.57
CA ALA A 139 27.61 -16.99 -21.92
C ALA A 139 27.77 -15.81 -22.89
N ILE A 140 27.69 -14.58 -22.39
CA ILE A 140 27.88 -13.36 -23.20
C ILE A 140 29.23 -13.38 -23.92
N SER A 141 30.29 -13.80 -23.24
CA SER A 141 31.65 -13.86 -23.82
C SER A 141 31.74 -14.73 -25.08
N LYS A 142 30.80 -15.68 -25.26
CA LYS A 142 30.78 -16.60 -26.39
C LYS A 142 30.27 -15.95 -27.68
N PHE A 143 29.38 -14.95 -27.59
CA PHE A 143 28.73 -14.38 -28.75
C PHE A 143 28.99 -12.87 -28.97
N VAL A 144 29.71 -12.19 -28.07
CA VAL A 144 30.06 -10.76 -28.22
C VAL A 144 30.78 -10.46 -29.55
N CYS A 145 31.64 -11.39 -30.00
CA CYS A 145 32.43 -11.24 -31.22
C CYS A 145 31.78 -11.88 -32.46
N GLU A 146 30.59 -12.46 -32.32
CA GLU A 146 29.87 -13.11 -33.41
C GLU A 146 28.85 -12.16 -34.05
N PRO A 147 28.43 -12.38 -35.32
CA PRO A 147 27.31 -11.66 -35.90
C PRO A 147 26.08 -11.75 -35.00
N PRO A 148 25.33 -10.65 -34.79
CA PRO A 148 24.19 -10.66 -33.89
C PRO A 148 23.10 -11.59 -34.43
N THR A 149 22.52 -12.39 -33.54
CA THR A 149 21.32 -13.19 -33.80
C THR A 149 20.19 -12.72 -32.88
N VAL A 150 18.94 -13.04 -33.23
CA VAL A 150 17.78 -12.70 -32.38
C VAL A 150 17.91 -13.36 -31.01
N LEU A 151 18.42 -14.60 -30.95
CA LEU A 151 18.67 -15.31 -29.70
C LEU A 151 19.72 -14.61 -28.83
N ASN A 152 20.83 -14.13 -29.42
CA ASN A 152 21.85 -13.38 -28.70
C ASN A 152 21.27 -12.09 -28.10
N LEU A 153 20.39 -11.41 -28.84
CA LEU A 153 19.67 -10.23 -28.36
C LEU A 153 18.72 -10.58 -27.20
N GLN A 154 17.90 -11.63 -27.33
CA GLN A 154 16.97 -12.05 -26.28
C GLN A 154 17.70 -12.46 -24.99
N ILE A 155 18.82 -13.19 -25.10
CA ILE A 155 19.66 -13.55 -23.94
C ILE A 155 20.21 -12.29 -23.28
N THR A 156 20.69 -11.33 -24.07
CA THR A 156 21.25 -10.07 -23.56
C THR A 156 20.19 -9.23 -22.83
N LEU A 157 19.00 -9.09 -23.41
CA LEU A 157 17.87 -8.38 -22.80
C LEU A 157 17.35 -9.09 -21.54
N GLY A 158 17.26 -10.43 -21.58
CA GLY A 158 16.83 -11.23 -20.43
C GLY A 158 17.79 -11.09 -19.26
N LEU A 159 19.10 -11.08 -19.52
CA LEU A 159 20.08 -10.82 -18.46
C LEU A 159 20.03 -9.38 -17.97
N ALA A 160 19.79 -8.39 -18.82
CA ALA A 160 19.61 -7.00 -18.40
C ALA A 160 18.44 -6.87 -17.41
N LEU A 161 17.30 -7.51 -17.69
CA LEU A 161 16.15 -7.56 -16.78
C LEU A 161 16.49 -8.23 -15.44
N VAL A 162 17.23 -9.35 -15.46
CA VAL A 162 17.68 -10.02 -14.22
C VAL A 162 18.62 -9.12 -13.41
N LEU A 163 19.51 -8.37 -14.06
CA LEU A 163 20.41 -7.44 -13.34
C LEU A 163 19.70 -6.21 -12.80
N MET A 164 18.63 -5.75 -13.46
CA MET A 164 17.74 -4.74 -12.91
C MET A 164 17.03 -5.24 -11.64
N ALA A 165 16.64 -6.51 -11.61
CA ALA A 165 16.07 -7.16 -10.42
C ALA A 165 17.12 -7.34 -9.30
N ASP A 166 18.35 -7.72 -9.65
CA ASP A 166 19.51 -7.93 -8.74
C ASP A 166 20.16 -6.61 -8.26
N GLN A 167 19.53 -5.45 -8.54
CA GLN A 167 19.99 -4.12 -8.13
C GLN A 167 21.40 -3.74 -8.67
N ASP A 168 21.77 -4.23 -9.86
CA ASP A 168 23.00 -3.84 -10.58
C ASP A 168 22.67 -3.11 -11.90
N PRO A 169 22.13 -1.86 -11.81
CA PRO A 169 21.67 -1.13 -12.99
C PRO A 169 22.81 -0.70 -13.92
N GLN A 170 24.05 -0.58 -13.43
CA GLN A 170 25.18 -0.22 -14.28
C GLN A 170 25.55 -1.37 -15.23
N SER A 171 25.60 -2.60 -14.72
CA SER A 171 25.82 -3.77 -15.58
C SER A 171 24.66 -3.96 -16.56
N ALA A 172 23.42 -3.73 -16.12
CA ALA A 172 22.26 -3.75 -17.01
C ALA A 172 22.36 -2.70 -18.14
N SER A 173 22.78 -1.46 -17.82
CA SER A 173 23.02 -0.38 -18.80
C SER A 173 24.06 -0.78 -19.85
N ASN A 174 25.17 -1.41 -19.43
CA ASN A 174 26.20 -1.91 -20.35
C ASN A 174 25.64 -2.97 -21.32
N LEU A 175 24.79 -3.89 -20.83
CA LEU A 175 24.14 -4.90 -21.66
C LEU A 175 23.14 -4.29 -22.64
N ILE A 176 22.42 -3.25 -22.24
CA ILE A 176 21.57 -2.50 -23.18
C ILE A 176 22.39 -1.82 -24.26
N GLY A 177 23.57 -1.27 -23.93
CA GLY A 177 24.51 -0.79 -24.94
C GLY A 177 24.85 -1.83 -26.01
N MET A 178 25.06 -3.08 -25.60
CA MET A 178 25.27 -4.20 -26.52
C MET A 178 24.00 -4.56 -27.29
N ALA A 179 22.86 -4.68 -26.62
CA ALA A 179 21.57 -5.01 -27.23
C ALA A 179 21.18 -4.01 -28.33
N VAL A 180 21.38 -2.72 -28.10
CA VAL A 180 21.13 -1.66 -29.09
C VAL A 180 22.00 -1.83 -30.34
N LYS A 181 23.28 -2.20 -30.19
CA LYS A 181 24.13 -2.53 -31.35
C LYS A 181 23.61 -3.74 -32.11
N MET A 182 23.10 -4.77 -31.43
CA MET A 182 22.49 -5.93 -32.06
C MET A 182 21.20 -5.55 -32.80
N ILE A 183 20.35 -4.70 -32.23
CA ILE A 183 19.10 -4.20 -32.85
C ILE A 183 19.38 -3.47 -34.16
N TYR A 184 20.40 -2.61 -34.19
CA TYR A 184 20.81 -1.94 -35.43
C TYR A 184 21.40 -2.93 -36.45
N GLY A 185 22.25 -3.87 -36.01
CA GLY A 185 22.84 -4.90 -36.87
C GLY A 185 21.80 -5.83 -37.50
N LEU A 186 20.77 -6.21 -36.74
CA LEU A 186 19.64 -7.02 -37.18
C LEU A 186 18.56 -6.22 -37.92
N LYS A 187 18.65 -4.89 -37.92
CA LYS A 187 17.65 -3.95 -38.50
C LYS A 187 16.24 -4.09 -37.91
N LEU A 188 16.13 -4.47 -36.63
CA LEU A 188 14.82 -4.63 -35.97
C LEU A 188 14.10 -3.30 -35.71
N HIS A 189 14.81 -2.16 -35.81
CA HIS A 189 14.26 -0.81 -35.70
C HIS A 189 13.48 -0.38 -36.96
N LEU A 190 13.51 -1.17 -38.04
CA LEU A 190 12.84 -0.89 -39.31
C LEU A 190 11.71 -1.91 -39.57
N PRO A 191 10.67 -1.53 -40.33
CA PRO A 191 9.63 -2.47 -40.74
C PRO A 191 10.21 -3.68 -41.48
N SER A 192 9.84 -4.88 -41.05
CA SER A 192 10.25 -6.12 -41.71
C SER A 192 9.66 -6.23 -43.12
N ASN A 193 10.41 -6.87 -44.03
CA ASN A 193 9.90 -7.19 -45.36
C ASN A 193 8.68 -8.14 -45.27
N ARG A 194 7.67 -7.94 -46.12
CA ARG A 194 6.45 -8.78 -46.18
C ARG A 194 6.72 -10.25 -46.49
N THR A 195 7.93 -10.59 -46.94
CA THR A 195 8.37 -11.96 -47.19
C THR A 195 8.70 -12.76 -45.93
N VAL A 196 8.87 -12.10 -44.78
CA VAL A 196 9.06 -12.76 -43.47
C VAL A 196 7.71 -13.27 -42.97
N HIS A 197 7.70 -14.48 -42.41
CA HIS A 197 6.50 -15.09 -41.85
C HIS A 197 5.85 -14.18 -40.78
N TYR A 198 4.52 -14.07 -40.81
CA TYR A 198 3.73 -13.17 -39.97
C TYR A 198 4.08 -13.27 -38.48
N HIS A 199 4.13 -14.49 -37.92
CA HIS A 199 4.42 -14.70 -36.50
C HIS A 199 5.83 -14.20 -36.11
N THR A 200 6.83 -14.53 -36.93
CA THR A 200 8.24 -14.15 -36.70
C THR A 200 8.41 -12.64 -36.77
N ARG A 201 7.75 -11.99 -37.74
CA ARG A 201 7.77 -10.54 -37.89
C ARG A 201 7.26 -9.83 -36.63
N HIS A 202 6.09 -10.20 -36.13
CA HIS A 202 5.52 -9.55 -34.95
C HIS A 202 6.30 -9.87 -33.67
N HIS A 203 6.91 -11.07 -33.58
CA HIS A 203 7.82 -11.38 -32.48
C HIS A 203 9.04 -10.45 -32.45
N HIS A 204 9.66 -10.19 -33.60
CA HIS A 204 10.78 -9.25 -33.70
C HIS A 204 10.37 -7.81 -33.34
N GLU A 205 9.20 -7.36 -33.78
CA GLU A 205 8.64 -6.05 -33.42
C GLU A 205 8.45 -5.93 -31.90
N ARG A 206 7.91 -6.97 -31.23
CA ARG A 206 7.78 -6.98 -29.76
C ARG A 206 9.12 -6.97 -29.03
N ILE A 207 10.12 -7.74 -29.48
CA ILE A 207 11.47 -7.72 -28.90
C ILE A 207 12.08 -6.32 -28.99
N PHE A 208 11.89 -5.64 -30.13
CA PHE A 208 12.33 -4.24 -30.29
C PHE A 208 11.68 -3.33 -29.25
N TRP A 209 10.35 -3.41 -29.07
CA TRP A 209 9.64 -2.57 -28.08
C TRP A 209 10.01 -2.91 -26.64
N ILE A 210 10.29 -4.16 -26.31
CA ILE A 210 10.83 -4.55 -25.00
C ILE A 210 12.19 -3.88 -24.76
N ALA A 211 13.10 -3.93 -25.75
CA ALA A 211 14.39 -3.24 -25.64
C ALA A 211 14.24 -1.72 -25.52
N TYR A 212 13.29 -1.15 -26.28
CA TYR A 212 12.92 0.26 -26.19
C TYR A 212 12.48 0.65 -24.77
N ILE A 213 11.60 -0.14 -24.14
CA ILE A 213 11.14 0.09 -22.77
C ILE A 213 12.32 0.01 -21.77
N ILE A 214 13.12 -1.06 -21.84
CA ILE A 214 14.24 -1.27 -20.90
C ILE A 214 15.27 -0.14 -20.98
N ASP A 215 15.60 0.33 -22.19
CA ASP A 215 16.54 1.43 -22.40
C ASP A 215 16.10 2.74 -21.71
N ARG A 216 14.80 3.06 -21.75
CA ARG A 216 14.26 4.27 -21.07
C ARG A 216 14.08 4.07 -19.57
N ASP A 217 13.67 2.88 -19.13
CA ASP A 217 13.61 2.56 -17.70
C ASP A 217 15.01 2.70 -17.07
N LEU A 218 16.05 2.14 -17.70
CA LEU A 218 17.43 2.26 -17.24
C LEU A 218 17.94 3.69 -17.29
N SER A 219 17.63 4.46 -18.34
CA SER A 219 17.97 5.88 -18.42
C SER A 219 17.40 6.67 -17.22
N LEU A 220 16.18 6.37 -16.78
CA LEU A 220 15.59 6.96 -15.56
C LEU A 220 16.09 6.35 -14.24
N ILE A 221 16.77 5.19 -14.26
CA ILE A 221 17.40 4.60 -13.09
C ILE A 221 18.80 5.19 -12.90
N THR A 222 19.63 5.12 -13.94
CA THR A 222 21.05 5.49 -13.90
C THR A 222 21.28 6.99 -14.15
N SER A 223 20.27 7.70 -14.67
CA SER A 223 20.39 9.07 -15.18
C SER A 223 21.39 9.21 -16.34
N GLU A 224 21.68 8.11 -17.03
CA GLU A 224 22.43 8.09 -18.29
C GLU A 224 21.50 8.33 -19.49
N PRO A 225 22.00 8.84 -20.62
CA PRO A 225 21.20 8.99 -21.83
C PRO A 225 20.72 7.64 -22.36
N TYR A 226 19.45 7.57 -22.77
CA TYR A 226 18.93 6.43 -23.53
C TYR A 226 19.62 6.34 -24.91
N LEU A 227 19.70 5.13 -25.46
CA LEU A 227 20.53 4.83 -26.63
C LEU A 227 19.74 4.63 -27.94
N LEU A 228 18.52 4.11 -27.88
CA LEU A 228 17.65 4.01 -29.05
C LEU A 228 17.05 5.39 -29.31
N ARG A 229 17.35 6.04 -30.43
CA ARG A 229 16.86 7.40 -30.69
C ARG A 229 15.58 7.36 -31.51
N ASP A 230 14.60 8.17 -31.12
CA ASP A 230 13.28 8.19 -31.78
C ASP A 230 13.37 8.56 -33.28
N ASP A 231 14.37 9.35 -33.70
CA ASP A 231 14.59 9.73 -35.10
C ASP A 231 15.16 8.60 -35.98
N GLU A 232 15.63 7.51 -35.38
CA GLU A 232 16.17 6.34 -36.09
C GLU A 232 15.16 5.17 -36.14
N ILE A 233 13.95 5.34 -35.60
CA ILE A 233 12.95 4.26 -35.49
C ILE A 233 11.93 4.37 -36.63
N GLY A 234 11.84 3.32 -37.45
CA GLY A 234 10.87 3.22 -38.55
C GLY A 234 9.58 2.48 -38.19
N LEU A 235 9.44 2.04 -36.94
CA LEU A 235 8.26 1.33 -36.43
C LEU A 235 7.27 2.29 -35.74
N ASN A 236 5.98 1.95 -35.79
CA ASN A 236 4.93 2.68 -35.09
C ASN A 236 4.42 1.85 -33.92
N ILE A 237 4.26 2.49 -32.75
CA ILE A 237 3.71 1.86 -31.54
C ILE A 237 2.29 1.35 -31.78
N LYS A 238 1.49 2.08 -32.56
CA LYS A 238 0.09 1.70 -32.85
C LYS A 238 -0.04 0.47 -33.76
N ASP A 239 1.07 -0.01 -34.32
CA ASP A 239 1.11 -1.21 -35.14
C ASP A 239 1.53 -2.45 -34.33
N ILE A 240 1.70 -2.32 -33.00
CA ILE A 240 2.03 -3.45 -32.12
C ILE A 240 0.88 -4.47 -32.13
N MET A 241 1.15 -5.66 -32.66
CA MET A 241 0.20 -6.77 -32.65
C MET A 241 0.44 -7.66 -31.44
N CYS A 242 -0.49 -7.63 -30.50
CA CYS A 242 -0.51 -8.48 -29.32
C CYS A 242 -1.72 -9.42 -29.32
N SER A 243 -1.50 -10.63 -28.82
CA SER A 243 -2.54 -11.60 -28.45
C SER A 243 -2.37 -11.95 -26.98
N GLU A 244 -3.30 -12.73 -26.42
CA GLU A 244 -3.14 -13.33 -25.10
C GLU A 244 -1.78 -14.04 -24.98
N GLY A 245 -1.01 -13.70 -23.95
CA GLY A 245 0.32 -14.24 -23.70
C GLY A 245 1.44 -13.68 -24.59
N THR A 246 1.15 -12.73 -25.49
CA THR A 246 2.14 -12.08 -26.37
C THR A 246 2.10 -10.54 -26.27
N GLY A 247 2.01 -10.04 -25.05
CA GLY A 247 1.95 -8.61 -24.73
C GLY A 247 0.60 -8.16 -24.14
N ASN A 248 -0.36 -9.10 -24.07
CA ASN A 248 -1.62 -8.94 -23.36
C ASN A 248 -1.76 -10.01 -22.27
N VAL A 249 -2.40 -9.64 -21.17
CA VAL A 249 -2.69 -10.52 -20.03
C VAL A 249 -4.20 -10.66 -19.86
N ARG A 250 -4.64 -11.72 -19.20
CA ARG A 250 -6.06 -11.95 -18.89
C ARG A 250 -6.32 -11.68 -17.42
N ASN A 251 -7.30 -10.84 -17.11
CA ASN A 251 -7.67 -10.52 -15.73
C ASN A 251 -8.61 -11.57 -15.13
N ASP A 252 -8.92 -11.44 -13.84
CA ASP A 252 -9.81 -12.36 -13.11
C ASP A 252 -11.25 -12.40 -13.65
N TYR A 253 -11.62 -11.46 -14.53
CA TYR A 253 -12.93 -11.40 -15.20
C TYR A 253 -12.89 -11.95 -16.64
N TYR A 254 -11.80 -12.61 -17.02
CA TYR A 254 -11.55 -13.11 -18.38
C TYR A 254 -11.46 -12.01 -19.46
N GLU A 255 -11.26 -10.76 -19.06
CA GLU A 255 -11.02 -9.64 -19.98
C GLU A 255 -9.54 -9.61 -20.36
N THR A 256 -9.27 -9.28 -21.62
CA THR A 256 -7.89 -9.10 -22.11
C THR A 256 -7.43 -7.67 -21.83
N ILE A 257 -6.32 -7.53 -21.11
CA ILE A 257 -5.68 -6.26 -20.77
C ILE A 257 -4.42 -6.10 -21.62
N GLU A 258 -4.30 -4.97 -22.30
CA GLU A 258 -3.09 -4.62 -23.07
C GLU A 258 -1.99 -4.12 -22.16
N ILE A 259 -0.78 -4.67 -22.27
CA ILE A 259 0.36 -4.31 -21.42
C ILE A 259 1.48 -3.67 -22.25
N LEU A 260 1.88 -4.31 -23.34
CA LEU A 260 3.09 -3.94 -24.07
C LEU A 260 2.96 -2.58 -24.77
N GLU A 261 1.83 -2.32 -25.43
CA GLU A 261 1.58 -1.04 -26.11
C GLU A 261 1.57 0.14 -25.10
N PRO A 262 0.76 0.13 -24.03
CA PRO A 262 0.79 1.18 -23.01
C PRO A 262 2.18 1.38 -22.39
N ARG A 263 2.94 0.30 -22.14
CA ARG A 263 4.33 0.44 -21.65
C ARG A 263 5.25 1.12 -22.65
N ALA A 264 5.14 0.81 -23.94
CA ALA A 264 5.94 1.45 -24.99
C ALA A 264 5.59 2.94 -25.13
N GLU A 265 4.31 3.30 -25.04
CA GLU A 265 3.87 4.70 -25.02
C GLU A 265 4.42 5.46 -23.82
N LEU A 266 4.33 4.87 -22.63
CA LEU A 266 4.90 5.46 -21.42
C LEU A 266 6.42 5.61 -21.56
N ALA A 267 7.11 4.66 -22.19
CA ALA A 267 8.54 4.76 -22.49
C ALA A 267 8.89 5.93 -23.42
N GLN A 268 8.02 6.33 -24.35
CA GLN A 268 8.21 7.58 -25.09
C GLN A 268 8.11 8.82 -24.18
N ILE A 269 7.22 8.80 -23.20
CA ILE A 269 7.12 9.88 -22.20
C ILE A 269 8.37 9.89 -21.30
N GLN A 270 8.88 8.72 -20.91
CA GLN A 270 10.11 8.57 -20.14
C GLN A 270 11.34 9.15 -20.86
N GLY A 271 11.47 8.93 -22.17
CA GLY A 271 12.52 9.56 -22.98
C GLY A 271 12.43 11.10 -22.97
N LYS A 272 11.22 11.64 -23.15
CA LYS A 272 10.99 13.10 -23.08
C LYS A 272 11.24 13.67 -21.69
N LEU A 273 10.89 12.94 -20.64
CA LEU A 273 11.18 13.29 -19.25
C LEU A 273 12.70 13.39 -19.06
N TYR A 274 13.48 12.41 -19.55
CA TYR A 274 14.94 12.49 -19.51
C TYR A 274 15.44 13.75 -20.23
N ASP A 275 15.05 13.96 -21.48
CA ASP A 275 15.53 15.07 -22.31
C ASP A 275 15.23 16.43 -21.71
N LEU A 276 14.05 16.59 -21.11
CA LEU A 276 13.53 17.87 -20.65
C LEU A 276 13.80 18.16 -19.17
N VAL A 277 14.09 17.14 -18.35
CA VAL A 277 14.30 17.30 -16.89
C VAL A 277 15.70 16.85 -16.46
N ARG A 278 16.21 15.72 -16.94
CA ARG A 278 17.45 15.10 -16.43
C ARG A 278 18.69 15.36 -17.28
N SER A 279 18.51 15.73 -18.55
CA SER A 279 19.64 15.95 -19.45
C SER A 279 20.52 17.14 -19.04
N LEU A 280 21.78 17.14 -19.48
CA LEU A 280 22.67 18.31 -19.33
C LEU A 280 22.15 19.56 -20.05
N LYS A 281 21.23 19.40 -21.02
CA LYS A 281 20.56 20.51 -21.68
C LYS A 281 19.48 21.10 -20.77
N ALA A 282 18.70 20.24 -20.11
CA ALA A 282 17.63 20.63 -19.18
C ALA A 282 18.15 21.40 -17.96
N SER A 283 19.36 21.07 -17.47
CA SER A 283 19.97 21.80 -16.34
C SER A 283 20.18 23.30 -16.62
N LYS A 284 20.26 23.69 -17.89
CA LYS A 284 20.44 25.07 -18.35
C LYS A 284 19.13 25.82 -18.57
N PHE A 285 17.97 25.19 -18.39
CA PHE A 285 16.68 25.85 -18.55
C PHE A 285 16.47 26.92 -17.46
N SER A 286 15.93 28.06 -17.87
CA SER A 286 15.41 29.08 -16.95
C SER A 286 14.24 28.53 -16.13
N LEU A 287 13.91 29.18 -15.01
CA LEU A 287 12.77 28.80 -14.16
C LEU A 287 11.46 28.72 -14.95
N THR A 288 11.20 29.68 -15.83
CA THR A 288 10.00 29.69 -16.70
C THR A 288 9.98 28.51 -17.68
N GLN A 289 11.14 28.16 -18.25
CA GLN A 289 11.25 27.00 -19.14
C GLN A 289 11.04 25.69 -18.38
N LYS A 290 11.61 25.55 -17.18
CA LYS A 290 11.39 24.38 -16.31
C LYS A 290 9.90 24.21 -15.98
N ARG A 291 9.23 25.28 -15.58
CA ARG A 291 7.77 25.27 -15.31
C ARG A 291 6.95 24.86 -16.54
N SER A 292 7.24 25.43 -17.70
CA SER A 292 6.55 25.07 -18.95
C SER A 292 6.79 23.61 -19.37
N VAL A 293 8.00 23.08 -19.11
CA VAL A 293 8.33 21.67 -19.32
C VAL A 293 7.55 20.77 -18.37
N GLU A 294 7.50 21.09 -17.09
CA GLU A 294 6.74 20.34 -16.08
C GLU A 294 5.25 20.28 -16.45
N GLU A 295 4.64 21.42 -16.79
CA GLU A 295 3.26 21.50 -17.27
C GLU A 295 3.00 20.60 -18.49
N ARG A 296 3.92 20.60 -19.45
CA ARG A 296 3.82 19.75 -20.64
C ARG A 296 3.89 18.27 -20.27
N LEU A 297 4.83 17.88 -19.42
CA LEU A 297 5.03 16.48 -19.01
C LEU A 297 3.84 15.97 -18.18
N TYR A 298 3.34 16.75 -17.23
CA TYR A 298 2.16 16.40 -16.45
C TYR A 298 0.92 16.22 -17.33
N ARG A 299 0.73 17.08 -18.34
CA ARG A 299 -0.36 16.90 -19.31
C ARG A 299 -0.20 15.60 -20.11
N MET A 300 1.00 15.30 -20.59
CA MET A 300 1.26 14.06 -21.34
C MET A 300 0.98 12.81 -20.49
N LEU A 301 1.45 12.80 -19.24
CA LEU A 301 1.21 11.71 -18.29
C LEU A 301 -0.28 11.57 -17.97
N ARG A 302 -0.99 12.68 -17.74
CA ARG A 302 -2.43 12.66 -17.47
C ARG A 302 -3.23 12.13 -18.65
N GLU A 303 -2.97 12.61 -19.87
CA GLU A 303 -3.67 12.12 -21.05
C GLU A 303 -3.40 10.62 -21.29
N TRP A 304 -2.18 10.16 -21.04
CA TRP A 304 -1.85 8.75 -21.12
C TRP A 304 -2.61 7.93 -20.05
N HIS A 305 -2.59 8.36 -18.78
CA HIS A 305 -3.23 7.66 -17.67
C HIS A 305 -4.76 7.55 -17.79
N LYS A 306 -5.43 8.48 -18.48
CA LYS A 306 -6.89 8.39 -18.73
C LYS A 306 -7.32 7.13 -19.50
N HIS A 307 -6.41 6.55 -20.28
CA HIS A 307 -6.68 5.34 -21.07
C HIS A 307 -6.33 4.06 -20.31
N LEU A 308 -5.78 4.18 -19.10
CA LEU A 308 -5.40 3.05 -18.27
C LEU A 308 -6.57 2.64 -17.38
N TYR A 309 -6.91 1.36 -17.39
CA TYR A 309 -7.90 0.83 -16.46
C TYR A 309 -7.37 0.91 -15.02
N GLU A 310 -8.26 1.23 -14.08
CA GLU A 310 -7.95 1.13 -12.66
C GLU A 310 -7.68 -0.35 -12.31
N PRO A 311 -6.61 -0.67 -11.56
CA PRO A 311 -6.32 -2.02 -11.09
C PRO A 311 -7.51 -2.56 -10.30
N ARG A 312 -8.19 -3.55 -10.87
CA ARG A 312 -9.29 -4.24 -10.18
C ARG A 312 -8.70 -5.33 -9.29
N ILE A 313 -8.07 -4.93 -8.19
CA ILE A 313 -7.56 -5.89 -7.22
C ILE A 313 -8.69 -6.21 -6.24
N ASP A 314 -9.28 -7.40 -6.36
CA ASP A 314 -10.32 -7.86 -5.46
C ASP A 314 -9.74 -8.03 -4.04
N LYS A 315 -10.04 -7.07 -3.16
CA LYS A 315 -9.65 -7.10 -1.74
C LYS A 315 -10.35 -8.23 -0.95
N ASN A 316 -11.37 -8.87 -1.53
CA ASN A 316 -12.19 -9.91 -0.90
C ASN A 316 -11.84 -11.34 -1.36
N MET A 317 -10.70 -11.55 -2.04
CA MET A 317 -10.28 -12.89 -2.43
C MET A 317 -10.21 -13.81 -1.20
N TYR A 318 -11.09 -14.82 -1.17
CA TYR A 318 -11.22 -15.74 -0.04
C TYR A 318 -9.88 -16.40 0.29
N PRO A 319 -9.38 -16.30 1.54
CA PRO A 319 -8.15 -16.98 1.93
C PRO A 319 -8.33 -18.50 1.80
N GLY A 320 -7.51 -19.15 0.97
CA GLY A 320 -7.39 -20.61 0.95
C GLY A 320 -7.43 -21.33 -0.42
N LYS A 321 -7.67 -20.65 -1.55
CA LYS A 321 -7.48 -21.26 -2.89
C LYS A 321 -6.11 -20.87 -3.48
N PRO A 322 -5.34 -21.81 -4.06
CA PRO A 322 -4.15 -21.48 -4.82
C PRO A 322 -4.50 -20.51 -5.95
N GLU A 323 -3.78 -19.40 -6.01
CA GLU A 323 -3.93 -18.39 -7.06
C GLU A 323 -3.56 -18.97 -8.43
N GLU A 324 -4.43 -18.81 -9.43
CA GLU A 324 -4.16 -19.25 -10.79
C GLU A 324 -3.02 -18.43 -11.43
N LEU A 325 -2.27 -19.04 -12.36
CA LEU A 325 -1.09 -18.42 -12.97
C LEU A 325 -1.44 -17.15 -13.77
N GLU A 326 -2.60 -17.15 -14.43
CA GLU A 326 -3.16 -16.00 -15.15
C GLU A 326 -3.47 -14.83 -14.19
N SER A 327 -4.01 -15.17 -13.01
CA SER A 327 -4.34 -14.22 -11.96
C SER A 327 -3.08 -13.51 -11.42
N ARG A 328 -2.00 -14.28 -11.21
CA ARG A 328 -0.69 -13.75 -10.83
C ARG A 328 -0.08 -12.85 -11.90
N SER A 329 -0.28 -13.24 -13.16
CA SER A 329 0.29 -12.56 -14.31
C SER A 329 -0.27 -11.15 -14.50
N HIS A 330 -1.59 -11.00 -14.59
CA HIS A 330 -2.17 -9.69 -14.85
C HIS A 330 -1.90 -8.72 -13.71
N ARG A 331 -2.00 -9.17 -12.45
CA ARG A 331 -1.65 -8.35 -11.28
C ARG A 331 -0.22 -7.83 -11.32
N LEU A 332 0.75 -8.69 -11.66
CA LEU A 332 2.15 -8.29 -11.79
C LEU A 332 2.31 -7.19 -12.84
N HIS A 333 1.79 -7.41 -14.05
CA HIS A 333 2.01 -6.50 -15.17
C HIS A 333 1.24 -5.19 -15.05
N GLU A 334 0.02 -5.22 -14.52
CA GLU A 334 -0.74 -4.00 -14.20
C GLU A 334 -0.04 -3.19 -13.11
N ALA A 335 0.40 -3.83 -12.01
CA ALA A 335 1.13 -3.14 -10.96
C ALA A 335 2.42 -2.50 -11.49
N LEU A 336 3.22 -3.22 -12.30
CA LEU A 336 4.45 -2.66 -12.90
C LEU A 336 4.17 -1.49 -13.84
N LEU A 337 3.06 -1.52 -14.58
CA LEU A 337 2.62 -0.44 -15.46
C LEU A 337 2.25 0.82 -14.67
N HIS A 338 1.46 0.67 -13.60
CA HIS A 338 1.11 1.77 -12.69
C HIS A 338 2.33 2.32 -11.95
N LEU A 339 3.21 1.45 -11.44
CA LEU A 339 4.45 1.86 -10.79
C LEU A 339 5.36 2.66 -11.74
N ALA A 340 5.48 2.24 -13.01
CA ALA A 340 6.23 3.00 -14.02
C ALA A 340 5.62 4.38 -14.24
N TYR A 341 4.29 4.50 -14.25
CA TYR A 341 3.60 5.79 -14.36
C TYR A 341 3.90 6.70 -13.16
N TYR A 342 3.74 6.21 -11.93
CA TYR A 342 4.01 7.00 -10.72
C TYR A 342 5.48 7.42 -10.64
N ARG A 343 6.40 6.54 -11.05
CA ARG A 343 7.82 6.88 -11.15
C ARG A 343 8.03 8.09 -12.07
N CYS A 344 7.35 8.13 -13.22
CA CYS A 344 7.41 9.27 -14.12
C CYS A 344 6.82 10.52 -13.48
N LEU A 345 5.62 10.40 -12.89
CA LEU A 345 4.89 11.49 -12.27
C LEU A 345 5.72 12.22 -11.20
N TYR A 346 6.33 11.47 -10.29
CA TYR A 346 7.17 12.02 -9.22
C TYR A 346 8.54 12.51 -9.73
N SER A 347 9.06 11.90 -10.79
CA SER A 347 10.32 12.33 -11.41
C SER A 347 10.24 13.68 -12.11
N VAL A 348 9.05 14.14 -12.53
CA VAL A 348 8.87 15.46 -13.19
C VAL A 348 9.36 16.59 -12.29
N ALA A 349 8.95 16.60 -11.01
CA ALA A 349 9.33 17.62 -10.03
C ALA A 349 10.42 17.14 -9.03
N ASN A 350 11.03 15.98 -9.30
CA ASN A 350 12.04 15.36 -8.43
C ASN A 350 11.57 15.24 -6.96
N LEU A 351 10.39 14.65 -6.76
CA LEU A 351 9.70 14.50 -5.47
C LEU A 351 10.24 13.29 -4.69
N SER A 352 11.52 13.32 -4.34
CA SER A 352 12.23 12.26 -3.61
C SER A 352 12.98 12.85 -2.43
N VAL A 353 13.22 12.07 -1.37
CA VAL A 353 14.05 12.50 -0.23
C VAL A 353 15.50 12.78 -0.65
N SER A 354 15.90 12.30 -1.83
CA SER A 354 17.21 12.60 -2.44
C SER A 354 17.36 14.07 -2.87
N ASN A 355 16.25 14.81 -3.02
CA ASN A 355 16.25 16.21 -3.42
C ASN A 355 16.64 17.13 -2.23
N ARG A 356 17.94 17.27 -1.98
CA ARG A 356 18.49 17.97 -0.81
C ARG A 356 17.99 19.40 -0.65
N ASP A 357 17.89 20.17 -1.74
CA ASP A 357 17.49 21.57 -1.68
C ASP A 357 16.03 21.73 -1.27
N TRP A 358 15.15 20.88 -1.82
CA TRP A 358 13.74 20.89 -1.46
C TRP A 358 13.50 20.34 -0.05
N MET A 359 14.18 19.24 0.30
CA MET A 359 14.09 18.64 1.63
C MET A 359 14.60 19.57 2.72
N GLN A 360 15.68 20.33 2.48
CA GLN A 360 16.16 21.33 3.43
C GLN A 360 15.09 22.40 3.69
N LYS A 361 14.46 22.92 2.63
CA LYS A 361 13.38 23.92 2.77
C LYS A 361 12.19 23.39 3.55
N LEU A 362 11.78 22.14 3.30
CA LEU A 362 10.69 21.49 4.03
C LEU A 362 11.05 21.28 5.50
N ASN A 363 12.27 20.84 5.79
CA ASN A 363 12.74 20.66 7.16
C ASN A 363 12.83 21.99 7.91
N ASP A 364 13.44 23.02 7.31
CA ASP A 364 13.54 24.36 7.89
C ASP A 364 12.15 24.94 8.19
N PHE A 365 11.18 24.70 7.31
CA PHE A 365 9.80 25.11 7.51
C PHE A 365 9.16 24.36 8.69
N SER A 366 9.26 23.03 8.71
CA SER A 366 8.69 22.19 9.75
C SER A 366 9.26 22.54 11.12
N ASP A 367 10.58 22.70 11.22
CA ASP A 367 11.26 23.02 12.48
C ASP A 367 10.83 24.38 13.02
N ARG A 368 10.85 25.42 12.17
CA ARG A 368 10.39 26.76 12.57
C ARG A 368 8.93 26.76 12.99
N TYR A 369 8.05 26.11 12.24
CA TYR A 369 6.64 26.04 12.58
C TYR A 369 6.43 25.31 13.92
N ASN A 370 7.09 24.17 14.10
CA ASN A 370 6.95 23.35 15.30
C ASN A 370 7.52 24.04 16.55
N ASP A 371 8.54 24.90 16.37
CA ASP A 371 9.12 25.73 17.43
C ASP A 371 8.32 27.03 17.70
N GLY A 372 7.25 27.29 16.93
CA GLY A 372 6.42 28.50 17.05
C GLY A 372 7.07 29.76 16.49
N GLU A 373 8.06 29.62 15.61
CA GLU A 373 8.73 30.71 14.91
C GLU A 373 7.97 31.17 13.64
N ASP A 374 8.30 32.37 13.16
CA ASP A 374 7.73 32.91 11.92
C ASP A 374 8.25 32.15 10.68
N THR A 375 7.31 31.63 9.88
CA THR A 375 7.56 30.88 8.64
C THR A 375 7.38 31.71 7.37
N SER A 376 6.90 32.96 7.46
CA SER A 376 6.59 33.82 6.31
C SER A 376 7.80 34.08 5.40
N ALA A 377 9.00 34.16 5.99
CA ALA A 377 10.25 34.32 5.26
C ALA A 377 10.55 33.13 4.33
N LEU A 378 10.13 31.92 4.69
CA LEU A 378 10.38 30.70 3.91
C LEU A 378 9.38 30.52 2.76
N THR A 379 8.20 31.12 2.85
CA THR A 379 7.13 31.00 1.84
C THR A 379 7.01 32.20 0.91
N SER A 380 7.60 33.34 1.28
CA SER A 380 7.48 34.61 0.54
C SER A 380 8.17 34.69 -0.82
N THR A 381 9.26 33.93 -1.03
CA THR A 381 10.11 34.06 -2.23
C THR A 381 9.98 32.90 -3.22
N THR A 382 9.74 31.68 -2.74
CA THR A 382 9.56 30.49 -3.58
C THR A 382 8.51 29.58 -2.93
N PRO A 383 7.53 29.04 -3.69
CA PRO A 383 6.60 28.07 -3.16
C PRO A 383 7.32 26.84 -2.58
N LEU A 384 6.85 26.34 -1.43
CA LEU A 384 7.36 25.09 -0.83
C LEU A 384 6.97 23.86 -1.66
N LEU A 385 5.87 23.94 -2.40
CA LEU A 385 5.28 22.83 -3.14
C LEU A 385 5.17 23.18 -4.64
N PRO A 386 5.26 22.17 -5.52
CA PRO A 386 4.91 22.32 -6.94
C PRO A 386 3.52 22.92 -7.16
N TRP A 387 3.32 23.60 -8.30
CA TRP A 387 2.06 24.26 -8.63
C TRP A 387 0.87 23.30 -8.81
N ASN A 388 1.11 22.02 -9.13
CA ASN A 388 0.09 20.98 -9.29
C ASN A 388 -0.02 20.06 -8.07
N TRP A 389 0.37 20.54 -6.89
CA TRP A 389 0.53 19.75 -5.67
C TRP A 389 -0.67 18.89 -5.32
N ARG A 390 -1.87 19.44 -5.44
CA ARG A 390 -3.11 18.72 -5.13
C ARG A 390 -3.23 17.40 -5.89
N HIS A 391 -3.06 17.45 -7.20
CA HIS A 391 -3.08 16.25 -8.04
C HIS A 391 -1.99 15.26 -7.63
N LEU A 392 -0.81 15.74 -7.23
CA LEU A 392 0.29 14.88 -6.76
C LEU A 392 -0.05 14.19 -5.44
N ALA A 393 -0.70 14.89 -4.51
CA ALA A 393 -1.17 14.32 -3.26
C ALA A 393 -2.27 13.29 -3.47
N ASP A 394 -3.27 13.59 -4.30
CA ASP A 394 -4.34 12.64 -4.65
C ASP A 394 -3.78 11.40 -5.38
N SER A 395 -2.82 11.63 -6.28
CA SER A 395 -2.07 10.57 -6.95
C SER A 395 -1.30 9.69 -5.96
N ALA A 396 -0.71 10.29 -4.90
CA ALA A 396 -0.01 9.56 -3.85
C ALA A 396 -0.96 8.71 -3.00
N ARG A 397 -2.12 9.24 -2.61
CA ARG A 397 -3.17 8.47 -1.91
C ARG A 397 -3.64 7.29 -2.73
N TRP A 398 -3.89 7.51 -4.02
CA TRP A 398 -4.31 6.45 -4.94
C TRP A 398 -3.22 5.40 -5.10
N CYS A 399 -1.97 5.82 -5.34
CA CYS A 399 -0.82 4.92 -5.47
C CYS A 399 -0.70 4.03 -4.23
N GLU A 400 -0.83 4.62 -3.03
CA GLU A 400 -0.79 3.85 -1.79
C GLU A 400 -1.94 2.84 -1.73
N ASN A 401 -3.19 3.28 -1.90
CA ASN A 401 -4.37 2.43 -1.67
C ASN A 401 -4.61 1.33 -2.72
N VAL A 402 -4.22 1.58 -3.97
CA VAL A 402 -4.59 0.75 -5.14
C VAL A 402 -3.40 -0.04 -5.68
N VAL A 403 -2.18 0.49 -5.55
CA VAL A 403 -0.98 -0.16 -6.06
C VAL A 403 -0.16 -0.74 -4.93
N LEU A 404 0.20 0.05 -3.91
CA LEU A 404 1.14 -0.38 -2.88
C LEU A 404 0.49 -1.26 -1.80
N ASP A 405 -0.67 -0.88 -1.28
CA ASP A 405 -1.42 -1.60 -0.22
C ASP A 405 -1.79 -3.03 -0.64
N PRO A 406 -2.31 -3.30 -1.85
CA PRO A 406 -2.60 -4.67 -2.27
C PRO A 406 -1.34 -5.52 -2.49
N ILE A 407 -0.22 -4.91 -2.91
CA ILE A 407 1.08 -5.59 -2.95
C ILE A 407 1.52 -5.97 -1.53
N GLN A 408 1.23 -5.12 -0.54
CA GLN A 408 1.61 -5.29 0.86
C GLN A 408 0.75 -6.33 1.62
N LEU A 409 -0.57 -6.35 1.42
CA LEU A 409 -1.52 -7.25 2.12
C LEU A 409 -1.33 -8.74 1.75
N GLY A 410 -0.80 -9.03 0.57
CA GLY A 410 -0.50 -10.40 0.13
C GLY A 410 0.52 -11.15 1.01
N ASP A 411 1.36 -10.42 1.77
CA ASP A 411 2.42 -10.97 2.62
C ASP A 411 1.90 -11.48 3.99
N GLN A 412 0.82 -10.88 4.52
CA GLN A 412 0.35 -11.18 5.89
C GLN A 412 -0.82 -12.16 5.96
N VAL A 413 -1.66 -12.22 4.93
CA VAL A 413 -2.94 -12.98 4.99
C VAL A 413 -3.00 -14.13 3.98
N LEU A 414 -2.29 -14.06 2.85
CA LEU A 414 -2.45 -15.02 1.76
C LEU A 414 -1.19 -15.82 1.36
N ASN A 415 0.02 -15.48 1.83
CA ASN A 415 1.25 -16.04 1.24
C ASN A 415 1.25 -15.83 -0.30
N CYS A 416 0.78 -14.65 -0.77
CA CYS A 416 0.67 -14.35 -2.19
C CYS A 416 2.06 -14.35 -2.82
N TYR A 417 2.34 -15.32 -3.68
CA TYR A 417 3.56 -15.36 -4.47
C TYR A 417 3.77 -14.09 -5.32
N VAL A 418 2.71 -13.34 -5.62
CA VAL A 418 2.76 -12.04 -6.32
C VAL A 418 3.54 -10.98 -5.52
N THR A 419 3.42 -10.94 -4.19
CA THR A 419 4.17 -9.97 -3.36
C THR A 419 5.66 -10.26 -3.38
N ILE A 420 6.05 -11.54 -3.26
CA ILE A 420 7.44 -11.98 -3.41
C ILE A 420 7.93 -11.68 -4.83
N GLN A 421 7.11 -11.94 -5.86
CA GLN A 421 7.48 -11.67 -7.24
C GLN A 421 7.61 -10.18 -7.56
N LEU A 422 6.78 -9.29 -7.02
CA LEU A 422 6.91 -7.83 -7.19
C LEU A 422 8.10 -7.29 -6.40
N GLN A 423 8.35 -7.82 -5.20
CA GLN A 423 9.53 -7.52 -4.39
C GLN A 423 10.82 -7.96 -5.08
N MET A 424 10.80 -9.05 -5.85
CA MET A 424 11.95 -9.55 -6.62
C MET A 424 12.03 -9.00 -8.05
N ALA A 425 10.92 -8.70 -8.72
CA ALA A 425 10.90 -8.41 -10.17
C ALA A 425 11.40 -7.00 -10.51
N SER A 426 11.23 -6.00 -9.64
CA SER A 426 11.77 -4.66 -9.92
C SER A 426 11.88 -3.73 -8.69
N PRO A 427 12.73 -4.04 -7.68
CA PRO A 427 13.05 -3.11 -6.58
C PRO A 427 13.43 -1.71 -7.09
N MET A 428 14.09 -1.67 -8.25
CA MET A 428 14.53 -0.43 -8.89
C MET A 428 13.39 0.51 -9.31
N ILE A 429 12.16 0.00 -9.50
CA ILE A 429 10.98 0.81 -9.83
C ILE A 429 10.09 1.02 -8.61
N SER A 430 9.83 -0.03 -7.83
CA SER A 430 8.91 0.06 -6.68
C SER A 430 9.47 0.90 -5.53
N LEU A 431 10.76 0.75 -5.16
CA LEU A 431 11.34 1.48 -4.02
C LEU A 431 11.29 3.01 -4.21
N PRO A 432 11.73 3.59 -5.35
CA PRO A 432 11.62 5.04 -5.54
C PRO A 432 10.18 5.55 -5.56
N VAL A 433 9.21 4.73 -6.00
CA VAL A 433 7.80 5.10 -6.02
C VAL A 433 7.22 5.11 -4.60
N CYS A 434 7.52 4.09 -3.79
CA CYS A 434 7.15 4.07 -2.37
C CYS A 434 7.75 5.28 -1.64
N GLU A 435 9.06 5.52 -1.83
CA GLU A 435 9.77 6.65 -1.24
C GLU A 435 9.10 7.98 -1.61
N ALA A 436 8.85 8.20 -2.90
CA ALA A 436 8.24 9.43 -3.41
C ALA A 436 6.79 9.62 -2.95
N THR A 437 5.97 8.56 -2.99
CA THR A 437 4.57 8.58 -2.54
C THR A 437 4.47 9.07 -1.10
N VAL A 438 5.29 8.49 -0.22
CA VAL A 438 5.34 8.88 1.19
C VAL A 438 5.94 10.27 1.37
N THR A 439 6.99 10.62 0.60
CA THR A 439 7.57 11.96 0.65
C THR A 439 6.52 13.02 0.31
N VAL A 440 5.67 12.75 -0.69
CA VAL A 440 4.56 13.61 -1.07
C VAL A 440 3.52 13.71 0.04
N LEU A 441 3.09 12.58 0.62
CA LEU A 441 2.12 12.59 1.73
C LEU A 441 2.68 13.31 2.99
N ALA A 442 3.94 13.09 3.33
CA ALA A 442 4.56 13.74 4.48
C ALA A 442 4.73 15.25 4.24
N ALA A 443 5.18 15.66 3.05
CA ALA A 443 5.23 17.07 2.67
C ALA A 443 3.83 17.71 2.65
N HIS A 444 2.80 16.95 2.28
CA HIS A 444 1.40 17.40 2.27
C HIS A 444 0.94 17.76 3.70
N LEU A 445 1.32 16.95 4.69
CA LEU A 445 1.04 17.19 6.11
C LEU A 445 1.93 18.28 6.72
N ILE A 446 3.23 18.32 6.38
CA ILE A 446 4.14 19.36 6.89
C ILE A 446 3.69 20.75 6.45
N THR A 447 3.17 20.90 5.24
CA THR A 447 2.83 22.20 4.68
C THR A 447 1.41 22.69 4.98
N LEU A 448 0.64 21.96 5.81
CA LEU A 448 -0.71 22.35 6.25
C LEU A 448 -0.84 23.82 6.68
N PRO A 449 0.10 24.41 7.44
CA PRO A 449 -0.08 25.77 7.97
C PRO A 449 -0.07 26.88 6.93
N VAL A 450 0.47 26.62 5.73
CA VAL A 450 0.70 27.63 4.68
C VAL A 450 0.07 27.27 3.34
N ARG A 451 -0.62 26.15 3.28
CA ARG A 451 -1.38 25.79 2.09
C ARG A 451 -2.64 26.64 2.02
N ASP A 452 -2.92 27.12 0.81
CA ASP A 452 -4.23 27.68 0.54
C ASP A 452 -5.20 26.52 0.61
N LEU A 453 -6.06 26.54 1.63
CA LEU A 453 -6.99 25.44 1.85
C LEU A 453 -7.90 25.41 0.62
N GLU A 454 -8.64 26.47 0.27
CA GLU A 454 -9.60 26.54 -0.88
C GLU A 454 -9.17 25.87 -2.20
N GLU A 455 -7.91 25.99 -2.67
CA GLU A 455 -7.42 25.33 -3.90
C GLU A 455 -7.28 23.80 -3.78
N THR A 456 -7.39 23.24 -2.58
CA THR A 456 -7.29 21.81 -2.23
C THR A 456 -8.64 21.08 -2.11
N PHE A 457 -9.77 21.80 -2.15
CA PHE A 457 -11.11 21.29 -1.76
C PHE A 457 -11.97 21.22 -3.02
N PRO A 458 -12.57 20.08 -3.40
CA PRO A 458 -13.60 20.03 -4.43
C PRO A 458 -14.94 19.83 -3.73
N SER A 459 -15.83 20.82 -3.80
CA SER A 459 -17.24 20.78 -3.35
C SER A 459 -17.51 20.55 -1.85
N ASP A 460 -18.30 21.46 -1.27
CA ASP A 460 -19.29 21.42 -0.18
C ASP A 460 -19.21 20.43 1.02
N ASP A 461 -18.17 19.61 1.19
CA ASP A 461 -18.10 18.55 2.21
C ASP A 461 -16.78 18.56 3.01
N ASP A 462 -16.59 19.57 3.88
CA ASP A 462 -15.42 19.75 4.76
C ASP A 462 -15.13 18.54 5.70
N PHE A 463 -16.10 17.62 5.85
CA PHE A 463 -16.03 16.43 6.70
C PHE A 463 -15.13 15.32 6.14
N ILE A 464 -14.90 15.33 4.82
CA ILE A 464 -14.07 14.31 4.14
C ILE A 464 -12.58 14.57 4.40
N GLU A 465 -12.16 15.81 4.67
CA GLU A 465 -10.73 16.16 4.73
C GLU A 465 -10.04 15.96 6.07
N LEU A 466 -10.73 16.15 7.21
CA LEU A 466 -10.16 15.74 8.50
C LEU A 466 -9.87 14.24 8.48
N LYS A 467 -10.82 13.48 7.92
CA LYS A 467 -10.69 12.03 7.73
C LYS A 467 -9.58 11.68 6.74
N GLU A 468 -9.41 12.41 5.64
CA GLU A 468 -8.29 12.19 4.72
C GLU A 468 -6.93 12.58 5.32
N MET A 469 -6.85 13.59 6.17
CA MET A 469 -5.62 13.97 6.88
C MET A 469 -5.22 12.92 7.94
N GLU A 470 -6.18 12.42 8.71
CA GLU A 470 -5.97 11.31 9.65
C GLU A 470 -5.62 10.01 8.90
N ASN A 471 -6.28 9.74 7.77
CA ASN A 471 -5.96 8.62 6.89
C ASN A 471 -4.54 8.76 6.31
N ASP A 472 -4.10 9.96 5.96
CA ASP A 472 -2.74 10.20 5.46
C ASP A 472 -1.68 9.95 6.55
N GLU A 473 -1.93 10.35 7.81
CA GLU A 473 -1.05 10.00 8.93
C GLU A 473 -0.99 8.47 9.13
N TYR A 474 -2.13 7.78 9.05
CA TYR A 474 -2.19 6.32 9.13
C TYR A 474 -1.40 5.66 7.99
N ARG A 475 -1.59 6.11 6.74
CA ARG A 475 -0.85 5.65 5.55
C ARG A 475 0.66 5.81 5.73
N LEU A 476 1.12 6.95 6.26
CA LEU A 476 2.54 7.19 6.53
C LEU A 476 3.13 6.20 7.56
N ARG A 477 2.37 5.89 8.62
CA ARG A 477 2.79 4.90 9.64
C ARG A 477 2.87 3.50 9.06
N GLY A 478 1.90 3.10 8.23
CA GLY A 478 1.92 1.83 7.49
C GLY A 478 3.12 1.74 6.55
N ALA A 479 3.37 2.78 5.75
CA ALA A 479 4.45 2.82 4.80
C ALA A 479 5.85 2.70 5.43
N ILE A 480 6.10 3.25 6.63
CA ILE A 480 7.36 3.01 7.37
C ILE A 480 7.55 1.55 7.71
N GLN A 481 6.52 0.91 8.27
CA GLN A 481 6.62 -0.50 8.66
C GLN A 481 6.90 -1.37 7.43
N HIS A 482 6.28 -1.04 6.30
CA HIS A 482 6.43 -1.77 5.05
C HIS A 482 7.78 -1.54 4.40
N TYR A 483 8.25 -0.29 4.31
CA TYR A 483 9.57 0.00 3.80
C TYR A 483 10.65 -0.69 4.64
N GLY A 484 10.49 -0.73 5.97
CA GLY A 484 11.36 -1.50 6.87
C GLY A 484 11.41 -3.00 6.54
N LYS A 485 10.29 -3.62 6.14
CA LYS A 485 10.26 -5.03 5.68
C LYS A 485 10.92 -5.19 4.31
N PHE A 486 10.67 -4.29 3.36
CA PHE A 486 11.26 -4.32 2.02
C PHE A 486 12.79 -4.21 2.04
N LEU A 487 13.34 -3.49 3.02
CA LEU A 487 14.79 -3.35 3.20
C LEU A 487 15.46 -4.56 3.86
N HIS A 488 14.71 -5.58 4.29
CA HIS A 488 15.27 -6.75 4.94
C HIS A 488 16.24 -7.48 3.98
N GLY A 489 17.53 -7.51 4.32
CA GLY A 489 18.58 -8.11 3.50
C GLY A 489 19.33 -7.14 2.58
N ILE A 490 18.81 -5.92 2.35
CA ILE A 490 19.51 -4.87 1.59
C ILE A 490 20.60 -4.26 2.46
N LYS A 491 21.85 -4.29 1.97
CA LYS A 491 23.04 -3.77 2.68
C LYS A 491 23.60 -2.48 2.06
N ASP A 492 22.94 -1.91 1.06
CA ASP A 492 23.38 -0.66 0.44
C ASP A 492 23.34 0.50 1.45
N PRO A 493 24.49 1.13 1.78
CA PRO A 493 24.53 2.26 2.70
C PRO A 493 23.68 3.46 2.27
N GLN A 494 23.53 3.73 0.96
CA GLN A 494 22.73 4.86 0.48
C GLN A 494 21.24 4.64 0.74
N VAL A 495 20.76 3.41 0.49
CA VAL A 495 19.36 3.04 0.74
C VAL A 495 19.02 3.16 2.24
N LEU A 496 19.95 2.76 3.13
CA LEU A 496 19.78 2.93 4.57
C LEU A 496 19.78 4.40 5.02
N VAL A 497 20.57 5.27 4.38
CA VAL A 497 20.52 6.72 4.62
C VAL A 497 19.16 7.28 4.22
N HIS A 498 18.64 6.93 3.04
CA HIS A 498 17.33 7.37 2.60
C HIS A 498 16.22 6.90 3.54
N TYR A 499 16.31 5.68 4.06
CA TYR A 499 15.37 5.17 5.05
C TYR A 499 15.35 6.00 6.35
N ASN A 500 16.51 6.45 6.82
CA ASN A 500 16.57 7.28 8.01
C ASN A 500 15.98 8.68 7.76
N MET A 501 16.31 9.30 6.62
CA MET A 501 15.71 10.58 6.20
C MET A 501 14.19 10.48 6.09
N PHE A 502 13.72 9.37 5.52
CA PHE A 502 12.31 9.03 5.40
C PHE A 502 11.61 8.92 6.75
N LYS A 503 12.19 8.22 7.72
CA LYS A 503 11.64 8.12 9.09
C LYS A 503 11.56 9.48 9.79
N GLU A 504 12.59 10.30 9.63
CA GLU A 504 12.64 11.65 10.19
C GLU A 504 11.51 12.52 9.62
N LEU A 505 11.32 12.48 8.30
CA LEU A 505 10.28 13.25 7.61
C LEU A 505 8.87 12.92 8.12
N VAL A 506 8.56 11.63 8.27
CA VAL A 506 7.25 11.19 8.81
C VAL A 506 7.07 11.61 10.27
N SER A 507 8.14 11.56 11.08
CA SER A 507 8.09 12.04 12.46
C SER A 507 7.79 13.54 12.51
N LYS A 508 8.41 14.35 11.64
CA LYS A 508 8.14 15.79 11.53
C LYS A 508 6.70 16.06 11.07
N ALA A 509 6.21 15.32 10.09
CA ALA A 509 4.82 15.41 9.63
C ALA A 509 3.82 15.18 10.77
N GLY A 510 3.99 14.11 11.55
CA GLY A 510 3.11 13.84 12.71
C GLY A 510 3.18 14.92 13.79
N GLN A 511 4.34 15.53 14.03
CA GLN A 511 4.48 16.66 14.95
C GLN A 511 3.76 17.90 14.44
N THR A 512 3.95 18.25 13.16
CA THR A 512 3.31 19.41 12.54
C THR A 512 1.79 19.30 12.54
N VAL A 513 1.23 18.12 12.23
CA VAL A 513 -0.22 17.85 12.30
C VAL A 513 -0.74 18.12 13.71
N ARG A 514 -0.09 17.55 14.72
CA ARG A 514 -0.48 17.74 16.12
C ARG A 514 -0.47 19.21 16.53
N ILE A 515 0.62 19.92 16.23
CA ILE A 515 0.78 21.35 16.58
C ILE A 515 -0.21 22.22 15.81
N PHE A 516 -0.48 21.91 14.54
CA PHE A 516 -1.49 22.60 13.73
C PHE A 516 -2.86 22.50 14.37
N PHE A 517 -3.32 21.30 14.71
CA PHE A 517 -4.62 21.13 15.36
C PHE A 517 -4.67 21.71 16.79
N ASP A 518 -3.57 21.65 17.54
CA ASP A 518 -3.48 22.27 18.88
C ASP A 518 -3.52 23.81 18.82
N ASN A 519 -3.02 24.43 17.74
CA ASN A 519 -2.91 25.89 17.58
C ASN A 519 -4.03 26.54 16.75
N THR A 520 -4.70 25.80 15.86
CA THR A 520 -5.88 26.33 15.16
C THR A 520 -7.04 26.46 16.15
N THR A 521 -7.48 27.70 16.41
CA THR A 521 -8.68 27.97 17.21
C THR A 521 -9.92 27.45 16.48
N SER A 522 -11.01 27.10 17.19
CA SER A 522 -12.27 26.78 16.50
C SER A 522 -12.69 27.93 15.57
N GLU A 523 -12.38 29.17 15.97
CA GLU A 523 -12.62 30.39 15.18
C GLU A 523 -11.88 30.42 13.82
N PHE A 524 -10.68 29.82 13.69
CA PHE A 524 -9.98 29.70 12.41
C PHE A 524 -10.72 28.77 11.45
N TRP A 525 -11.33 27.71 11.99
CA TRP A 525 -12.20 26.80 11.25
C TRP A 525 -13.57 27.46 10.94
N ASP A 526 -14.10 28.26 11.88
CA ASP A 526 -15.39 28.97 11.73
C ASP A 526 -15.33 30.13 10.71
N ALA A 527 -14.22 30.88 10.65
CA ALA A 527 -14.10 32.07 9.80
C ALA A 527 -13.87 31.74 8.31
N ARG A 528 -13.35 30.54 7.99
CA ARG A 528 -13.02 30.10 6.63
C ARG A 528 -14.18 29.45 5.89
N ASN A 529 -15.18 28.98 6.61
CA ASN A 529 -16.41 28.44 6.02
C ASN A 529 -17.39 29.56 5.60
N ASN A 530 -16.90 30.76 5.28
CA ASN A 530 -17.68 31.95 4.89
C ASN A 530 -18.81 32.37 5.84
N GLY A 531 -18.82 31.90 7.09
CA GLY A 531 -20.03 32.00 7.92
C GLY A 531 -21.23 31.26 7.32
N HIS A 532 -21.02 30.42 6.31
CA HIS A 532 -21.96 29.43 5.80
C HIS A 532 -21.88 28.17 6.67
N THR A 533 -22.31 28.32 7.91
CA THR A 533 -23.03 27.23 8.59
C THR A 533 -24.50 27.33 8.19
N GLU A 534 -24.80 27.14 6.91
CA GLU A 534 -26.16 26.81 6.50
C GLU A 534 -26.11 25.39 5.92
N GLY A 535 -26.08 24.41 6.83
CA GLY A 535 -26.08 22.99 6.52
C GLY A 535 -25.49 22.12 7.62
N ALA A 536 -24.48 22.62 8.36
CA ALA A 536 -24.07 22.02 9.62
C ALA A 536 -25.12 22.35 10.68
N ASP A 537 -25.92 21.34 11.04
CA ASP A 537 -26.70 21.37 12.27
C ASP A 537 -25.77 21.86 13.41
N PRO A 538 -26.21 22.79 14.28
CA PRO A 538 -25.39 23.32 15.36
C PRO A 538 -24.68 22.18 16.10
N GLU A 539 -23.38 22.35 16.42
CA GLU A 539 -22.54 21.34 17.07
C GLU A 539 -23.36 20.49 18.06
N ILE A 540 -23.71 19.27 17.65
CA ILE A 540 -24.62 18.43 18.43
C ILE A 540 -23.85 17.99 19.68
N LYS A 541 -24.13 18.64 20.80
CA LYS A 541 -23.58 18.22 22.09
C LYS A 541 -24.25 16.90 22.52
N PRO A 542 -23.53 16.02 23.25
CA PRO A 542 -22.11 16.08 23.60
C PRO A 542 -21.16 15.86 22.42
N SER A 543 -19.94 16.38 22.53
CA SER A 543 -18.90 16.25 21.50
C SER A 543 -18.65 14.78 21.13
N GLY A 544 -18.41 14.53 19.84
CA GLY A 544 -18.30 13.18 19.28
C GLY A 544 -19.64 12.55 18.91
N ILE A 545 -20.72 13.33 18.78
CA ILE A 545 -21.92 12.91 18.04
C ILE A 545 -21.81 13.45 16.62
N PHE A 546 -21.97 12.56 15.64
CA PHE A 546 -22.16 12.92 14.25
C PHE A 546 -23.50 12.37 13.76
N MET A 547 -24.27 13.21 13.07
CA MET A 547 -25.60 12.85 12.59
C MET A 547 -25.66 13.05 11.08
N GLN A 548 -25.91 11.98 10.36
CA GLN A 548 -26.26 12.02 8.95
C GLN A 548 -27.77 11.88 8.80
N GLN A 549 -28.44 12.95 8.37
CA GLN A 549 -29.87 12.89 8.03
C GLN A 549 -30.08 12.21 6.68
N ASP A 550 -31.27 11.63 6.46
CA ASP A 550 -31.67 10.94 5.22
C ASP A 550 -30.63 9.91 4.70
N PHE A 551 -30.02 9.15 5.62
CA PHE A 551 -29.10 8.05 5.32
C PHE A 551 -29.75 6.97 4.43
N VAL A 552 -31.06 6.77 4.56
CA VAL A 552 -31.86 5.99 3.62
C VAL A 552 -32.94 6.88 3.01
N THR A 553 -33.37 6.55 1.79
CA THR A 553 -34.51 7.25 1.18
C THR A 553 -35.83 6.86 1.85
N PRO A 554 -36.88 7.69 1.76
CA PRO A 554 -38.21 7.34 2.26
C PRO A 554 -38.75 6.00 1.71
N GLU A 555 -38.50 5.71 0.43
CA GLU A 555 -38.92 4.46 -0.21
C GLU A 555 -38.17 3.26 0.36
N HIS A 556 -36.88 3.43 0.69
CA HIS A 556 -36.08 2.39 1.32
C HIS A 556 -36.55 2.14 2.77
N GLU A 557 -36.80 3.20 3.54
CA GLU A 557 -37.38 3.09 4.88
C GLU A 557 -38.71 2.33 4.87
N GLN A 558 -39.60 2.61 3.92
CA GLN A 558 -40.89 1.90 3.80
C GLN A 558 -40.70 0.40 3.54
N LYS A 559 -39.74 0.02 2.69
CA LYS A 559 -39.41 -1.40 2.44
C LYS A 559 -38.88 -2.07 3.71
N LEU A 560 -38.01 -1.40 4.46
CA LEU A 560 -37.47 -1.93 5.72
C LEU A 560 -38.56 -2.11 6.77
N VAL A 561 -39.44 -1.12 6.94
CA VAL A 561 -40.57 -1.20 7.86
C VAL A 561 -41.50 -2.36 7.47
N HIS A 562 -41.75 -2.56 6.17
CA HIS A 562 -42.54 -3.70 5.70
C HIS A 562 -41.92 -5.04 6.11
N ILE A 563 -40.61 -5.21 5.91
CA ILE A 563 -39.86 -6.41 6.33
C ILE A 563 -39.98 -6.59 7.85
N PHE A 564 -39.78 -5.52 8.63
CA PHE A 564 -39.78 -5.59 10.09
C PHE A 564 -41.15 -5.96 10.67
N GLU A 565 -42.24 -5.54 10.05
CA GLU A 565 -43.59 -5.82 10.54
C GLU A 565 -44.17 -7.14 10.02
N ASN A 566 -43.83 -7.55 8.79
CA ASN A 566 -44.53 -8.63 8.09
C ASN A 566 -43.67 -9.88 7.86
N GLU A 567 -42.34 -9.75 7.85
CA GLU A 567 -41.44 -10.85 7.48
C GLU A 567 -40.56 -11.34 8.65
N LEU A 568 -40.29 -10.50 9.65
CA LEU A 568 -39.46 -10.87 10.80
C LEU A 568 -40.29 -11.46 11.96
N GLU A 569 -39.79 -12.55 12.54
CA GLU A 569 -40.34 -13.11 13.78
C GLU A 569 -39.77 -12.41 15.01
N TRP A 570 -40.65 -11.80 15.82
CA TRP A 570 -40.26 -11.09 17.04
C TRP A 570 -40.48 -11.94 18.30
N PRO A 571 -39.60 -11.82 19.32
CA PRO A 571 -39.77 -12.54 20.58
C PRO A 571 -40.95 -11.98 21.40
N THR A 572 -41.78 -12.86 21.96
CA THR A 572 -42.92 -12.47 22.80
C THR A 572 -42.47 -12.13 24.23
N ARG A 573 -42.15 -10.86 24.49
CA ARG A 573 -41.80 -10.37 25.84
C ARG A 573 -42.26 -8.93 26.06
N PRO A 574 -42.60 -8.53 27.31
CA PRO A 574 -42.99 -7.15 27.59
C PRO A 574 -41.80 -6.19 27.43
N GLY A 575 -42.03 -5.01 26.84
CA GLY A 575 -41.02 -3.95 26.68
C GLY A 575 -40.39 -3.91 25.29
N ARG A 576 -39.12 -3.48 25.22
CA ARG A 576 -38.37 -3.34 23.95
C ARG A 576 -38.07 -4.72 23.36
N LEU A 577 -38.44 -4.91 22.09
CA LEU A 577 -38.09 -6.11 21.34
C LEU A 577 -36.74 -5.92 20.66
N SER A 578 -35.94 -6.99 20.55
CA SER A 578 -34.61 -6.88 19.97
C SER A 578 -34.24 -8.17 19.25
N LEU A 579 -33.70 -8.02 18.04
CA LEU A 579 -33.08 -9.06 17.23
C LEU A 579 -31.60 -8.72 17.08
N HIS A 580 -30.76 -9.75 17.11
CA HIS A 580 -29.31 -9.61 16.98
C HIS A 580 -28.85 -10.36 15.73
N TYR A 581 -27.94 -9.75 15.00
CA TYR A 581 -27.18 -10.31 13.90
C TYR A 581 -25.68 -10.11 14.17
N GLY A 582 -24.84 -10.95 13.59
CA GLY A 582 -23.43 -11.06 13.89
C GLY A 582 -23.17 -11.87 15.17
N TYR A 583 -22.12 -11.52 15.90
CA TYR A 583 -21.81 -12.10 17.20
C TYR A 583 -22.81 -11.65 18.26
N THR A 584 -23.27 -12.58 19.12
CA THR A 584 -24.19 -12.23 20.21
C THR A 584 -23.41 -11.73 21.41
N PHE A 585 -23.85 -10.61 21.99
CA PHE A 585 -23.25 -10.06 23.20
C PHE A 585 -23.85 -10.73 24.43
N SER A 586 -23.03 -11.40 25.22
CA SER A 586 -23.48 -12.01 26.47
C SER A 586 -23.55 -10.95 27.57
N TYR A 587 -24.76 -10.68 28.04
CA TYR A 587 -24.99 -9.82 29.21
C TYR A 587 -24.50 -10.46 30.52
N LYS A 588 -24.04 -11.73 30.50
CA LYS A 588 -23.41 -12.40 31.64
C LYS A 588 -21.90 -12.11 31.70
N THR A 589 -21.21 -12.19 30.57
CA THR A 589 -19.75 -12.05 30.49
C THR A 589 -19.31 -10.66 30.02
N PHE A 590 -20.24 -9.82 29.56
CA PHE A 590 -19.97 -8.52 28.95
C PHE A 590 -18.91 -8.60 27.82
N GLY A 591 -18.95 -9.69 27.07
CA GLY A 591 -18.12 -9.98 25.91
C GLY A 591 -18.91 -10.72 24.83
N ILE A 592 -18.20 -11.18 23.81
CA ILE A 592 -18.77 -12.06 22.77
C ILE A 592 -19.16 -13.38 23.42
N ASP A 593 -20.37 -13.83 23.15
CA ASP A 593 -20.79 -15.18 23.49
C ASP A 593 -20.22 -16.16 22.47
N GLU A 594 -19.08 -16.78 22.78
CA GLU A 594 -18.44 -17.78 21.92
C GLU A 594 -19.30 -19.06 21.76
N GLU A 595 -20.26 -19.29 22.65
CA GLU A 595 -21.17 -20.44 22.55
C GLU A 595 -22.35 -20.17 21.60
N THR A 596 -22.61 -18.91 21.23
CA THR A 596 -23.68 -18.55 20.29
C THR A 596 -23.13 -18.38 18.87
N PRO A 597 -23.58 -19.19 17.89
CA PRO A 597 -23.11 -19.10 16.50
C PRO A 597 -23.31 -17.71 15.90
N PHE A 598 -22.35 -17.28 15.07
CA PHE A 598 -22.46 -16.06 14.28
C PHE A 598 -23.70 -16.11 13.37
N LYS A 599 -24.61 -15.13 13.52
CA LYS A 599 -25.79 -15.02 12.67
C LYS A 599 -25.47 -14.11 11.48
N PRO A 600 -25.49 -14.61 10.23
CA PRO A 600 -25.15 -13.79 9.06
C PRO A 600 -26.10 -12.59 8.91
N PHE A 601 -25.59 -11.52 8.29
CA PHE A 601 -26.40 -10.36 7.94
C PHE A 601 -27.32 -10.70 6.78
N PRO A 602 -28.64 -10.50 6.90
CA PRO A 602 -29.57 -10.72 5.80
C PRO A 602 -29.35 -9.70 4.67
N ASP A 603 -29.75 -10.05 3.45
CA ASP A 603 -29.54 -9.22 2.25
C ASP A 603 -30.08 -7.78 2.39
N TRP A 604 -31.17 -7.58 3.13
CA TRP A 604 -31.72 -6.24 3.37
C TRP A 604 -30.86 -5.39 4.32
N LEU A 605 -30.02 -6.01 5.15
CA LEU A 605 -29.18 -5.32 6.14
C LEU A 605 -27.84 -4.90 5.54
N VAL A 606 -27.31 -5.64 4.57
CA VAL A 606 -26.00 -5.37 3.95
C VAL A 606 -25.89 -3.95 3.37
N PRO A 607 -26.91 -3.40 2.66
CA PRO A 607 -26.89 -2.03 2.16
C PRO A 607 -26.96 -0.94 3.25
N LEU A 608 -27.27 -1.31 4.49
CA LEU A 608 -27.39 -0.38 5.63
C LEU A 608 -26.13 -0.31 6.48
N LEU A 609 -25.13 -1.14 6.18
CA LEU A 609 -23.87 -1.15 6.91
C LEU A 609 -23.14 0.18 6.66
N PRO A 610 -22.75 0.92 7.70
CA PRO A 610 -21.95 2.13 7.54
C PRO A 610 -20.65 1.80 6.82
N THR A 611 -20.40 2.45 5.68
CA THR A 611 -19.16 2.31 4.89
C THR A 611 -18.03 3.19 5.43
N THR A 612 -18.32 3.98 6.46
CA THR A 612 -17.35 4.86 7.13
C THR A 612 -16.26 4.08 7.83
N GLU A 613 -16.53 2.84 8.25
CA GLU A 613 -15.58 1.92 8.88
C GLU A 613 -15.03 0.93 7.84
N GLY A 614 -13.71 0.71 7.82
CA GLY A 614 -13.02 -0.15 6.83
C GLY A 614 -13.31 -1.65 6.92
N ARG A 615 -14.29 -2.07 7.74
CA ARG A 615 -14.76 -3.44 7.89
C ARG A 615 -16.21 -3.46 8.35
N PRO A 616 -17.00 -4.51 8.04
CA PRO A 616 -18.37 -4.62 8.54
C PRO A 616 -18.40 -4.70 10.08
N PRO A 617 -19.50 -4.28 10.70
CA PRO A 617 -19.69 -4.41 12.15
C PRO A 617 -19.69 -5.89 12.55
N ASP A 618 -19.24 -6.16 13.77
CA ASP A 618 -19.23 -7.51 14.33
C ASP A 618 -20.60 -7.90 14.91
N GLN A 619 -21.40 -6.89 15.28
CA GLN A 619 -22.76 -7.08 15.76
C GLN A 619 -23.66 -5.95 15.26
N VAL A 620 -24.87 -6.34 14.83
CA VAL A 620 -25.98 -5.40 14.59
C VAL A 620 -27.19 -5.80 15.41
N CYS A 621 -27.77 -4.85 16.13
CA CYS A 621 -28.96 -5.05 16.94
C CYS A 621 -30.13 -4.24 16.38
N LEU A 622 -31.13 -4.93 15.83
CA LEU A 622 -32.40 -4.35 15.43
C LEU A 622 -33.34 -4.30 16.64
N GLN A 623 -33.82 -3.13 17.01
CA GLN A 623 -34.69 -2.94 18.17
C GLN A 623 -35.99 -2.25 17.77
N GLN A 624 -37.11 -2.72 18.32
CA GLN A 624 -38.42 -2.11 18.13
C GLN A 624 -38.90 -1.47 19.44
N TYR A 625 -39.46 -0.28 19.33
CA TYR A 625 -40.01 0.48 20.45
C TYR A 625 -41.45 0.87 20.15
N ALA A 626 -42.37 0.30 20.92
CA ALA A 626 -43.76 0.77 20.95
C ALA A 626 -43.83 2.16 21.61
N ALA A 627 -44.86 2.92 21.26
CA ALA A 627 -45.13 4.23 21.85
C ALA A 627 -45.13 4.17 23.39
N GLY A 628 -44.31 5.00 24.04
CA GLY A 628 -44.13 5.00 25.49
C GLY A 628 -42.93 4.20 26.00
N THR A 629 -42.33 3.32 25.18
CA THR A 629 -41.18 2.49 25.60
C THR A 629 -39.90 3.33 25.62
N GLY A 630 -39.02 3.05 26.61
CA GLY A 630 -37.74 3.72 26.75
C GLY A 630 -36.62 2.77 27.15
N ILE A 631 -35.41 3.31 27.26
CA ILE A 631 -34.23 2.62 27.79
C ILE A 631 -33.62 3.50 28.88
N PRO A 632 -33.39 2.95 30.09
CA PRO A 632 -32.71 3.67 31.14
C PRO A 632 -31.34 4.21 30.71
N PRO A 633 -30.86 5.33 31.28
CA PRO A 633 -29.52 5.85 31.01
C PRO A 633 -28.45 4.77 31.25
N HIS A 634 -27.62 4.53 30.24
CA HIS A 634 -26.55 3.54 30.27
C HIS A 634 -25.36 3.99 29.40
N VAL A 635 -24.26 3.25 29.51
CA VAL A 635 -23.19 3.24 28.51
C VAL A 635 -23.11 1.83 27.95
N ASP A 636 -22.89 1.71 26.64
CA ASP A 636 -22.49 0.42 26.08
C ASP A 636 -21.11 0.04 26.64
N THR A 637 -20.81 -1.25 26.76
CA THR A 637 -19.56 -1.72 27.38
C THR A 637 -18.33 -1.17 26.65
N HIS A 638 -17.35 -0.61 27.37
CA HIS A 638 -16.21 0.10 26.80
C HIS A 638 -15.11 -0.87 26.32
N GLY A 639 -14.87 -1.94 27.09
CA GLY A 639 -13.85 -2.93 26.76
C GLY A 639 -14.03 -3.53 25.36
N PRO A 640 -15.16 -4.19 25.06
CA PRO A 640 -15.35 -4.92 23.83
C PRO A 640 -15.75 -4.04 22.65
N PHE A 641 -16.27 -2.82 22.85
CA PHE A 641 -16.78 -2.01 21.74
C PHE A 641 -16.01 -0.71 21.57
N ASP A 642 -15.62 -0.42 20.33
CA ASP A 642 -14.94 0.83 19.98
C ASP A 642 -15.94 1.92 19.60
N GLN A 643 -16.38 1.94 18.34
CA GLN A 643 -17.36 2.89 17.82
C GLN A 643 -18.79 2.33 17.88
N LEU A 644 -19.77 3.24 18.04
CA LEU A 644 -21.19 2.91 18.10
C LEU A 644 -21.97 3.74 17.08
N TYR A 645 -22.70 3.06 16.20
CA TYR A 645 -23.60 3.71 15.24
C TYR A 645 -25.05 3.30 15.52
N SER A 646 -25.99 4.19 15.24
CA SER A 646 -27.43 3.96 15.42
C SER A 646 -28.23 4.58 14.27
N LEU A 647 -28.82 3.75 13.42
CA LEU A 647 -29.79 4.19 12.41
C LEU A 647 -31.19 4.21 13.02
N SER A 648 -31.88 5.35 12.95
CA SER A 648 -33.26 5.53 13.41
C SER A 648 -34.25 5.42 12.25
N LEU A 649 -35.33 4.66 12.42
CA LEU A 649 -36.37 4.45 11.40
C LEU A 649 -37.77 4.56 12.03
N GLY A 650 -38.75 5.02 11.27
CA GLY A 650 -40.13 5.20 11.71
C GLY A 650 -40.35 6.50 12.48
N SER A 651 -40.81 6.44 13.74
CA SER A 651 -41.05 7.66 14.54
C SER A 651 -39.76 8.29 15.07
N ALA A 652 -39.67 9.61 14.96
CA ALA A 652 -38.65 10.41 15.64
C ALA A 652 -38.77 10.34 17.18
N LEU A 653 -37.67 10.53 17.91
CA LEU A 653 -37.70 10.73 19.36
C LEU A 653 -36.53 11.54 19.91
N MET A 654 -36.71 12.08 21.11
CA MET A 654 -35.62 12.70 21.87
C MET A 654 -34.86 11.67 22.69
N MET A 655 -33.57 11.50 22.39
CA MET A 655 -32.63 10.71 23.17
C MET A 655 -31.90 11.61 24.17
N GLN A 656 -31.82 11.20 25.43
CA GLN A 656 -31.15 11.96 26.47
C GLN A 656 -29.72 11.47 26.66
N PHE A 657 -28.77 12.41 26.62
CA PHE A 657 -27.40 12.26 27.05
C PHE A 657 -27.21 12.96 28.41
N ALA A 658 -26.48 12.35 29.33
CA ALA A 658 -26.17 12.93 30.63
C ALA A 658 -24.73 12.64 31.07
N ASN A 659 -24.01 13.70 31.45
CA ASN A 659 -22.71 13.63 32.11
C ASN A 659 -22.89 13.95 33.59
N LYS A 660 -22.78 12.92 34.44
CA LYS A 660 -23.00 13.08 35.88
C LYS A 660 -21.89 13.89 36.57
N GLU A 661 -20.69 13.91 36.02
CA GLU A 661 -19.55 14.62 36.62
C GLU A 661 -19.65 16.12 36.38
N LYS A 662 -20.05 16.51 35.16
CA LYS A 662 -20.29 17.91 34.79
C LYS A 662 -21.69 18.41 35.21
N GLY A 663 -22.60 17.50 35.57
CA GLY A 663 -23.99 17.84 35.90
C GLY A 663 -24.84 18.19 34.68
N GLU A 664 -24.36 17.87 33.48
CA GLU A 664 -24.96 18.27 32.21
C GLU A 664 -25.97 17.23 31.69
N LYS A 665 -27.03 17.72 31.05
CA LYS A 665 -28.04 16.89 30.39
C LYS A 665 -28.45 17.54 29.07
N ILE A 666 -28.43 16.77 28.01
CA ILE A 666 -28.74 17.21 26.65
C ILE A 666 -29.76 16.24 26.06
N GLU A 667 -30.74 16.75 25.33
CA GLU A 667 -31.65 15.93 24.52
C GLU A 667 -31.31 16.13 23.04
N VAL A 668 -31.04 15.04 22.33
CA VAL A 668 -30.73 14.99 20.90
C VAL A 668 -31.93 14.44 20.16
N ASP A 669 -32.36 15.12 19.10
CA ASP A 669 -33.48 14.68 18.28
C ASP A 669 -33.03 13.62 17.27
N LEU A 670 -33.53 12.40 17.40
CA LEU A 670 -33.31 11.31 16.47
C LEU A 670 -34.45 11.30 15.46
N LEU A 671 -34.24 11.97 14.33
CA LEU A 671 -35.17 11.98 13.21
C LEU A 671 -35.22 10.60 12.50
N PRO A 672 -36.30 10.31 11.75
CA PRO A 672 -36.37 9.10 10.94
C PRO A 672 -35.30 9.16 9.85
N ARG A 673 -34.81 7.99 9.44
CA ARG A 673 -33.76 7.81 8.41
C ARG A 673 -32.42 8.44 8.76
N SER A 674 -32.20 8.83 10.01
CA SER A 674 -30.92 9.42 10.43
C SER A 674 -29.97 8.37 11.01
N MET A 675 -28.70 8.43 10.59
CA MET A 675 -27.60 7.65 11.14
C MET A 675 -26.82 8.50 12.14
N MET A 676 -26.79 8.06 13.39
CA MET A 676 -25.99 8.70 14.45
C MET A 676 -24.73 7.88 14.74
N GLN A 677 -23.57 8.50 14.67
CA GLN A 677 -22.31 7.97 15.19
C GLN A 677 -22.01 8.55 16.56
N MET A 678 -21.52 7.71 17.47
CA MET A 678 -20.98 8.10 18.76
C MET A 678 -19.52 7.68 18.87
N SER A 679 -18.63 8.64 19.04
CA SER A 679 -17.19 8.46 19.26
C SER A 679 -16.71 9.34 20.43
N GLY A 680 -15.51 9.07 20.93
CA GLY A 680 -14.86 9.90 21.95
C GLY A 680 -15.74 10.18 23.19
N ASP A 681 -16.01 11.46 23.46
CA ASP A 681 -16.68 11.91 24.68
C ASP A 681 -18.12 11.39 24.77
N SER A 682 -18.96 11.62 23.75
CA SER A 682 -20.36 11.16 23.69
C SER A 682 -20.51 9.66 23.95
N ARG A 683 -19.52 8.88 23.51
CA ARG A 683 -19.46 7.44 23.66
C ARG A 683 -19.00 7.06 25.08
N LEU A 684 -17.89 7.61 25.55
CA LEU A 684 -17.12 7.08 26.67
C LEU A 684 -17.35 7.81 28.00
N HIS A 685 -17.90 9.02 27.99
CA HIS A 685 -18.06 9.84 29.20
C HIS A 685 -19.51 10.25 29.48
N TRP A 686 -20.43 9.93 28.56
CA TRP A 686 -21.83 10.27 28.67
C TRP A 686 -22.70 9.01 28.76
N THR A 687 -23.64 9.02 29.70
CA THR A 687 -24.74 8.03 29.69
C THR A 687 -25.79 8.47 28.70
N HIS A 688 -26.35 7.54 27.94
CA HIS A 688 -27.41 7.80 26.98
C HIS A 688 -28.64 6.93 27.26
N GLY A 689 -29.83 7.42 26.93
CA GLY A 689 -31.07 6.70 27.16
C GLY A 689 -32.29 7.36 26.54
N ILE A 690 -33.38 6.63 26.49
CA ILE A 690 -34.66 7.10 25.97
C ILE A 690 -35.65 7.07 27.13
N LYS A 691 -36.18 8.23 27.54
CA LYS A 691 -37.16 8.27 28.64
C LYS A 691 -38.43 7.50 28.27
N SER A 692 -39.01 6.77 29.22
CA SER A 692 -40.31 6.11 29.06
C SER A 692 -41.44 7.15 29.10
N ARG A 693 -41.83 7.69 27.94
CA ARG A 693 -42.87 8.71 27.77
C ARG A 693 -43.56 8.58 26.41
N LYS A 694 -44.82 9.01 26.31
CA LYS A 694 -45.62 8.94 25.07
C LYS A 694 -45.45 10.17 24.15
N THR A 695 -44.86 11.24 24.66
CA THR A 695 -44.68 12.51 23.96
C THR A 695 -43.28 13.07 24.22
N ASP A 696 -42.76 13.81 23.25
CA ASP A 696 -41.57 14.66 23.38
C ASP A 696 -41.97 16.14 23.28
N THR A 697 -41.33 16.99 24.07
CA THR A 697 -41.44 18.44 23.94
C THR A 697 -40.22 18.92 23.15
N LEU A 698 -40.44 19.53 22.00
CA LEU A 698 -39.40 20.05 21.12
C LEU A 698 -38.87 21.41 21.64
N PRO A 699 -37.70 21.87 21.16
CA PRO A 699 -37.12 23.15 21.60
C PRO A 699 -38.03 24.37 21.40
N ASP A 700 -38.92 24.32 20.41
CA ASP A 700 -39.92 25.36 20.12
C ASP A 700 -41.16 25.29 21.04
N GLY A 701 -41.19 24.34 21.99
CA GLY A 701 -42.28 24.12 22.93
C GLY A 701 -43.42 23.25 22.37
N THR A 702 -43.36 22.82 21.11
CA THR A 702 -44.37 21.93 20.53
C THR A 702 -44.27 20.52 21.08
N VAL A 703 -45.39 19.80 21.07
CA VAL A 703 -45.47 18.43 21.59
C VAL A 703 -45.59 17.44 20.44
N ARG A 704 -44.57 16.57 20.29
CA ARG A 704 -44.55 15.49 19.31
C ARG A 704 -44.99 14.18 19.95
N LEU A 705 -45.99 13.52 19.37
CA LEU A 705 -46.41 12.18 19.80
C LEU A 705 -45.40 11.13 19.35
N ARG A 706 -45.00 10.22 20.25
CA ARG A 706 -44.17 9.08 19.88
C ARG A 706 -45.03 7.97 19.29
N GLN A 707 -44.61 7.44 18.15
CA GLN A 707 -45.22 6.29 17.51
C GLN A 707 -44.24 5.10 17.49
N LEU A 708 -44.57 4.07 16.73
CA LEU A 708 -43.71 2.91 16.53
C LEU A 708 -42.41 3.34 15.84
N ARG A 709 -41.27 2.88 16.36
CA ARG A 709 -39.96 3.11 15.75
C ARG A 709 -39.06 1.90 15.85
N TRP A 710 -38.06 1.89 14.99
CA TRP A 710 -36.98 0.92 15.00
C TRP A 710 -35.64 1.61 15.10
N SER A 711 -34.66 0.91 15.66
CA SER A 711 -33.26 1.32 15.59
C SER A 711 -32.36 0.14 15.25
N LEU A 712 -31.41 0.36 14.36
CA LEU A 712 -30.31 -0.56 14.10
C LEU A 712 -29.05 -0.02 14.77
N THR A 713 -28.54 -0.73 15.76
CA THR A 713 -27.31 -0.37 16.46
C THR A 713 -26.16 -1.24 15.97
N TYR A 714 -25.11 -0.63 15.42
CA TYR A 714 -23.94 -1.30 14.87
C TYR A 714 -22.77 -1.18 15.85
N ARG A 715 -22.06 -2.29 16.07
CA ARG A 715 -20.94 -2.37 17.00
C ARG A 715 -19.75 -3.10 16.40
N TRP A 716 -18.56 -2.56 16.63
CA TRP A 716 -17.28 -3.15 16.27
C TRP A 716 -16.53 -3.57 17.52
N LEU A 717 -15.99 -4.79 17.49
CA LEU A 717 -15.19 -5.37 18.53
C LEU A 717 -13.81 -4.71 18.58
N ARG A 718 -13.40 -4.31 19.79
CA ARG A 718 -12.06 -3.81 20.08
C ARG A 718 -11.10 -4.99 20.26
N PRO A 719 -9.98 -5.05 19.50
CA PRO A 719 -8.95 -6.06 19.73
C PRO A 719 -8.45 -6.06 21.18
N GLY A 720 -8.45 -7.22 21.82
CA GLY A 720 -8.03 -7.39 23.21
C GLY A 720 -9.08 -7.02 24.27
N ALA A 721 -10.23 -6.44 23.89
CA ALA A 721 -11.33 -6.06 24.80
C ALA A 721 -10.93 -5.18 26.01
N GLU A 722 -9.88 -4.38 25.87
CA GLU A 722 -9.32 -3.51 26.90
C GLU A 722 -9.47 -2.04 26.49
N CYS A 723 -10.09 -1.22 27.35
CA CYS A 723 -10.30 0.20 27.12
C CYS A 723 -9.42 1.07 28.03
N GLU A 724 -8.79 2.10 27.46
CA GLU A 724 -7.91 3.04 28.16
C GLU A 724 -8.46 4.48 28.19
N CYS A 725 -9.79 4.64 28.16
CA CYS A 725 -10.45 5.95 28.10
C CYS A 725 -10.27 6.83 29.35
N GLY A 726 -9.63 6.34 30.42
CA GLY A 726 -9.42 7.10 31.66
C GLY A 726 -10.68 7.27 32.55
N ASN A 727 -11.87 6.88 32.09
CA ASN A 727 -13.10 7.01 32.88
C ASN A 727 -13.29 5.88 33.90
N GLU A 728 -12.77 6.05 35.12
CA GLU A 728 -12.84 5.03 36.18
C GLU A 728 -14.26 4.69 36.65
N LYS A 729 -15.26 5.55 36.37
CA LYS A 729 -16.65 5.37 36.83
C LYS A 729 -17.56 4.67 35.83
N LEU A 730 -17.35 4.85 34.52
CA LEU A 730 -18.20 4.26 33.48
C LEU A 730 -17.50 3.10 32.76
N CYS A 731 -16.16 3.15 32.62
CA CYS A 731 -15.38 2.14 31.92
C CYS A 731 -15.33 0.84 32.72
N ASP A 732 -15.84 -0.24 32.14
CA ASP A 732 -15.79 -1.57 32.73
C ASP A 732 -14.36 -2.12 32.84
N THR A 733 -13.47 -1.79 31.89
CA THR A 733 -12.05 -2.14 31.98
C THR A 733 -11.37 -1.45 33.18
N ALA A 734 -11.60 -0.15 33.38
CA ALA A 734 -11.03 0.59 34.50
C ALA A 734 -11.59 0.12 35.84
N GLN A 735 -12.90 -0.14 35.91
CA GLN A 735 -13.55 -0.72 37.09
C GLN A 735 -12.96 -2.08 37.47
N ARG A 736 -12.74 -2.95 36.47
CA ARG A 736 -12.09 -4.26 36.67
C ARG A 736 -10.67 -4.12 37.21
N ARG A 737 -9.87 -3.20 36.64
CA ARG A 737 -8.49 -2.91 37.10
C ARG A 737 -8.47 -2.39 38.55
N ASN A 738 -9.49 -1.60 38.94
CA ASN A 738 -9.63 -1.07 40.29
C ASN A 738 -10.31 -2.04 41.28
N GLY A 739 -10.53 -3.30 40.89
CA GLY A 739 -11.15 -4.32 41.76
C GLY A 739 -12.63 -4.06 42.07
N VAL A 740 -13.30 -3.20 41.31
CA VAL A 740 -14.72 -2.91 41.46
C VAL A 740 -15.52 -4.01 40.79
N GLU A 741 -16.14 -4.89 41.58
CA GLU A 741 -17.08 -5.88 41.07
C GLU A 741 -18.40 -5.16 40.73
N ARG A 742 -18.77 -5.07 39.46
CA ARG A 742 -20.09 -4.51 39.07
C ARG A 742 -21.18 -5.36 39.72
N GLU A 743 -22.13 -4.72 40.40
CA GLU A 743 -23.39 -5.39 40.77
C GLU A 743 -24.12 -5.79 39.48
N TYR A 744 -24.14 -7.09 39.21
CA TYR A 744 -24.75 -7.63 38.02
C TYR A 744 -26.28 -7.64 38.15
N ARG A 745 -27.00 -7.06 37.17
CA ARG A 745 -28.49 -7.09 37.14
C ARG A 745 -29.07 -8.51 37.26
N TRP A 746 -28.37 -9.55 36.81
CA TRP A 746 -28.81 -10.94 36.98
C TRP A 746 -28.73 -11.43 38.43
N LYS A 747 -27.76 -10.96 39.24
CA LYS A 747 -27.72 -11.23 40.68
C LYS A 747 -28.94 -10.62 41.35
N GLN A 748 -29.37 -9.43 40.90
CA GLN A 748 -30.60 -8.78 41.35
C GLN A 748 -31.87 -9.52 40.91
N TYR A 749 -31.94 -10.02 39.66
CA TYR A 749 -33.04 -10.88 39.21
C TYR A 749 -33.08 -12.23 39.96
N GLU A 750 -31.93 -12.82 40.31
CA GLU A 750 -31.88 -14.02 41.16
C GLU A 750 -32.26 -13.72 42.61
N GLU A 751 -31.89 -12.57 43.15
CA GLU A 751 -32.29 -12.13 44.50
C GLU A 751 -33.77 -11.78 44.58
N ASP A 752 -34.32 -11.13 43.54
CA ASP A 752 -35.73 -10.80 43.43
C ASP A 752 -36.56 -12.07 43.18
N ALA A 753 -36.08 -13.01 42.38
CA ALA A 753 -36.68 -14.34 42.25
C ALA A 753 -36.66 -15.12 43.60
N LYS A 754 -35.57 -15.02 44.37
CA LYS A 754 -35.47 -15.60 45.72
C LYS A 754 -36.36 -14.90 46.74
N LYS A 755 -36.61 -13.58 46.60
CA LYS A 755 -37.58 -12.84 47.42
C LYS A 755 -39.02 -13.23 47.07
N ASP A 756 -39.34 -13.38 45.80
CA ASP A 756 -40.66 -13.84 45.35
C ASP A 756 -40.93 -15.30 45.76
N GLU A 757 -39.91 -16.16 45.83
CA GLU A 757 -40.03 -17.50 46.43
C GLU A 757 -40.23 -17.45 47.95
N LYS A 758 -39.56 -16.54 48.67
CA LYS A 758 -39.79 -16.34 50.12
C LYS A 758 -41.16 -15.75 50.46
N VAL A 759 -41.69 -14.85 49.62
CA VAL A 759 -43.05 -14.27 49.78
C VAL A 759 -44.14 -15.29 49.41
N LYS A 760 -43.83 -16.30 48.60
CA LYS A 760 -44.72 -17.45 48.36
C LYS A 760 -44.60 -18.58 49.40
N ALA A 761 -43.56 -18.57 50.22
CA ALA A 761 -43.30 -19.56 51.26
C ALA A 761 -43.70 -19.10 52.68
N VAL A 762 -44.09 -17.83 52.84
CA VAL A 762 -44.76 -17.26 54.03
C VAL A 762 -46.23 -17.08 53.69
#